data_AF-A0AAD7HDV7-F1
#
_entry.id   AF-A0AAD7HDV7-F1
#
_cell.length_a   1.000
_cell.length_b   1.000
_cell.length_c   1.000
_cell.angle_alpha   90.00
_cell.angle_beta   90.00
_cell.angle_gamma   90.00
#
_symmetry.space_group_name_H-M   'P 1'
#
loop_
_entity.id
_entity.type
_entity.pdbx_description
1 polymer ?
#
loop_
_entity_poly.entity_id
_entity_poly.type
_entity_poly.pdbx_seq_one_letter_code
_entity_poly.pdbx_strand_id
1 'polypeptide(L)'
;MSDNSLPDEIISEILSPALKVSDEAFSDISHVSPFSDYSESTSAYLLVCKSWLRVATPLLYNVVILRSKAQAKALGQALSENKDLGQFIRKLRVEGGYGAPMNTILRCSLNISDLFLSLEIFASDSTVGLCKGLPVINPTRLIVRARPYKKSENKMASKLVDALAQSILKWDRLVTFHCPGATDRYRTTIYHCLAKSKRLHTIVVPNADSAFWAFRTFDKCPLKVIQIEWPVPEDYLEKLPLDDPTFAALVRFTREEDVARTVPVPVLAQVGSVDMPPCLSPSFIPMEAESQAVKDVVWKRVLYFAMSVPELEHNLVRKKIPPRLPVLLVSKTFNRLALPYYYAHLTLRNLAAAEKLAAVLEKNPSLGPHIRTVWGELGVMDWLYSEDSQSEADPVPISSGHDWAADILSQTTGLVNLGNNPPYNRSLLRMPRGISWDAFAVAAKCSGSTLQHFSACLLKRDKASPAIFAHLNQLRLFDWTSLTIFDLIHDIPSDALSNLIDLRISCAHPSFIEALSQMKLPSLQRLLLNSRHEAAVVNFLRVHGGKLTELEYSCYNAALAAEMIRICPNLTLLSFNYEGGSGDPPEFSSQNTVAHSLEKIKVDSTYWFCPKKQEAKWDAFFAALKSDDFPKLREVQFNCCTWPTSERKISKSSWVRWAEGLLEHGINLTDRNGKKWRRRLR
;
A
#
# COMPACT_ATOMS: atom_id res chain seq x y z
N MET A 1 -11.32 27.82 -46.09
CA MET A 1 -10.73 27.25 -44.86
C MET A 1 -11.26 25.84 -44.76
N SER A 2 -10.40 24.86 -44.98
CA SER A 2 -10.78 23.44 -45.05
C SER A 2 -11.28 22.96 -43.68
N ASP A 3 -12.47 22.35 -43.67
CA ASP A 3 -13.08 21.63 -42.54
C ASP A 3 -12.20 20.45 -42.13
N ASN A 4 -11.11 20.72 -41.42
CA ASN A 4 -10.27 19.71 -40.77
C ASN A 4 -10.85 19.36 -39.38
N SER A 5 -12.17 19.28 -39.22
CA SER A 5 -12.76 18.80 -37.98
C SER A 5 -12.77 17.27 -37.98
N LEU A 6 -12.11 16.66 -36.99
CA LEU A 6 -12.25 15.24 -36.72
C LEU A 6 -13.74 14.86 -36.59
N PRO A 7 -14.18 13.69 -37.09
CA PRO A 7 -15.53 13.19 -36.84
C PRO A 7 -15.85 13.11 -35.35
N ASP A 8 -17.11 13.32 -34.98
CA ASP A 8 -17.56 13.36 -33.58
C ASP A 8 -17.28 12.03 -32.85
N GLU A 9 -17.30 10.90 -33.57
CA GLU A 9 -16.96 9.57 -33.05
C GLU A 9 -15.49 9.51 -32.62
N ILE A 10 -14.58 10.06 -33.43
CA ILE A 10 -13.15 10.10 -33.12
C ILE A 10 -12.89 11.03 -31.94
N ILE A 11 -13.55 12.20 -31.90
CA ILE A 11 -13.47 13.10 -30.75
C ILE A 11 -14.00 12.40 -29.48
N SER A 12 -15.10 11.65 -29.60
CA SER A 12 -15.68 10.89 -28.49
C SER A 12 -14.73 9.81 -27.96
N GLU A 13 -14.07 9.05 -28.83
CA GLU A 13 -13.06 8.06 -28.44
C GLU A 13 -11.84 8.71 -27.79
N ILE A 14 -11.36 9.84 -28.31
CA ILE A 14 -10.25 10.61 -27.72
C ILE A 14 -10.61 11.11 -26.31
N LEU A 15 -11.82 11.61 -26.13
CA LEU A 15 -12.28 12.21 -24.87
C LEU A 15 -12.72 11.17 -23.84
N SER A 16 -13.14 9.99 -24.29
CA SER A 16 -13.71 8.94 -23.45
C SER A 16 -12.83 8.57 -22.26
N PRO A 17 -11.52 8.29 -22.41
CA PRO A 17 -10.65 7.95 -21.28
C PRO A 17 -10.55 9.06 -20.21
N ALA A 18 -10.70 10.33 -20.61
CA ALA A 18 -10.57 11.48 -19.71
C ALA A 18 -11.90 11.87 -19.04
N LEU A 19 -13.03 11.62 -19.70
CA LEU A 19 -14.36 12.04 -19.24
C LEU A 19 -15.20 10.90 -18.65
N LYS A 20 -14.99 9.65 -19.07
CA LYS A 20 -15.76 8.51 -18.57
C LYS A 20 -15.27 8.08 -17.20
N VAL A 21 -16.22 7.78 -16.32
CA VAL A 21 -15.99 7.18 -15.03
C VAL A 21 -16.35 5.70 -15.13
N SER A 22 -15.42 4.81 -14.78
CA SER A 22 -15.68 3.37 -14.79
C SER A 22 -16.79 3.02 -13.81
N ASP A 23 -17.51 1.91 -14.06
CA ASP A 23 -18.58 1.51 -13.16
C ASP A 23 -18.05 1.17 -11.77
N GLU A 24 -16.89 0.53 -11.71
CA GLU A 24 -16.20 0.13 -10.48
C GLU A 24 -15.86 1.35 -9.62
N ALA A 25 -15.29 2.40 -10.22
CA ALA A 25 -15.01 3.65 -9.52
C ALA A 25 -16.32 4.33 -9.06
N PHE A 26 -17.36 4.33 -9.90
CA PHE A 26 -18.66 4.90 -9.54
C PHE A 26 -19.33 4.15 -8.38
N SER A 27 -19.24 2.82 -8.35
CA SER A 27 -19.85 1.98 -7.34
C SER A 27 -19.02 1.77 -6.08
N ASP A 28 -17.75 2.21 -6.08
CA ASP A 28 -16.84 2.02 -4.95
C ASP A 28 -17.41 2.62 -3.63
N ILE A 29 -17.71 1.71 -2.70
CA ILE A 29 -18.23 1.98 -1.35
C ILE A 29 -17.11 2.06 -0.29
N SER A 30 -15.84 1.98 -0.68
CA SER A 30 -14.69 2.01 0.21
C SER A 30 -14.65 3.28 1.07
N HIS A 31 -13.91 3.20 2.18
CA HIS A 31 -13.85 4.30 3.14
C HIS A 31 -13.32 5.61 2.55
N VAL A 32 -12.51 5.55 1.50
CA VAL A 32 -11.96 6.70 0.79
C VAL A 32 -12.56 6.70 -0.61
N SER A 33 -13.34 7.73 -0.95
CA SER A 33 -13.91 7.83 -2.29
C SER A 33 -12.79 7.78 -3.35
N PRO A 34 -12.94 7.03 -4.46
CA PRO A 34 -11.93 7.05 -5.53
C PRO A 34 -11.84 8.44 -6.20
N PHE A 35 -12.89 9.25 -6.06
CA PHE A 35 -12.93 10.64 -6.51
C PHE A 35 -12.41 11.62 -5.46
N SER A 36 -11.83 11.10 -4.36
CA SER A 36 -11.22 11.90 -3.31
C SER A 36 -9.94 12.59 -3.77
N ASP A 37 -9.21 11.94 -4.65
CA ASP A 37 -8.04 12.52 -5.28
C ASP A 37 -8.42 13.57 -6.31
N TYR A 38 -7.63 14.64 -6.33
CA TYR A 38 -7.78 15.72 -7.28
C TYR A 38 -7.20 15.27 -8.62
N SER A 39 -8.06 15.09 -9.60
CA SER A 39 -7.69 15.16 -11.01
C SER A 39 -7.91 16.59 -11.52
N GLU A 40 -7.33 16.91 -12.67
CA GLU A 40 -7.65 18.14 -13.38
C GLU A 40 -9.16 18.27 -13.63
N SER A 41 -9.65 19.51 -13.73
CA SER A 41 -11.07 19.75 -14.00
C SER A 41 -11.41 19.25 -15.40
N THR A 42 -12.23 18.21 -15.49
CA THR A 42 -12.71 17.66 -16.77
C THR A 42 -13.51 18.68 -17.58
N SER A 43 -14.00 19.75 -16.96
CA SER A 43 -14.62 20.88 -17.66
C SER A 43 -13.66 21.63 -18.60
N ALA A 44 -12.33 21.53 -18.41
CA ALA A 44 -11.36 22.17 -19.28
C ALA A 44 -11.46 21.69 -20.73
N TYR A 45 -11.82 20.42 -20.94
CA TYR A 45 -12.03 19.84 -22.27
C TYR A 45 -13.18 20.49 -23.04
N LEU A 46 -14.16 21.09 -22.34
CA LEU A 46 -15.26 21.82 -22.97
C LEU A 46 -14.82 23.14 -23.62
N LEU A 47 -13.67 23.68 -23.22
CA LEU A 47 -13.19 25.00 -23.64
C LEU A 47 -12.27 24.96 -24.85
N VAL A 48 -12.00 23.78 -25.41
CA VAL A 48 -11.06 23.61 -26.54
C VAL A 48 -11.62 24.17 -27.84
N CYS A 49 -12.77 23.68 -28.30
CA CYS A 49 -13.46 24.18 -29.49
C CYS A 49 -14.96 23.80 -29.47
N LYS A 50 -15.74 24.31 -30.42
CA LYS A 50 -17.20 24.04 -30.51
C LYS A 50 -17.53 22.55 -30.71
N SER A 51 -16.74 21.82 -31.51
CA SER A 51 -16.95 20.37 -31.70
C SER A 51 -16.66 19.60 -30.42
N TRP A 52 -15.57 19.94 -29.72
CA TRP A 52 -15.27 19.35 -28.41
C TRP A 52 -16.35 19.66 -27.40
N LEU A 53 -16.82 20.91 -27.29
CA LEU A 53 -17.94 21.25 -26.43
C LEU A 53 -19.17 20.39 -26.73
N ARG A 54 -19.55 20.25 -28.00
CA ARG A 54 -20.71 19.43 -28.43
C ARG A 54 -20.57 17.96 -28.02
N VAL A 55 -19.43 17.34 -28.30
CA VAL A 55 -19.17 15.90 -28.05
C VAL A 55 -18.90 15.61 -26.57
N ALA A 56 -18.15 16.48 -25.91
CA ALA A 56 -17.76 16.32 -24.51
C ALA A 56 -18.91 16.55 -23.53
N THR A 57 -19.87 17.44 -23.86
CA THR A 57 -21.00 17.75 -22.96
C THR A 57 -21.78 16.50 -22.54
N PRO A 58 -22.31 15.66 -23.45
CA PRO A 58 -23.03 14.46 -23.02
C PRO A 58 -22.14 13.46 -22.27
N LEU A 59 -20.85 13.36 -22.60
CA LEU A 59 -19.90 12.50 -21.88
C LEU A 59 -19.66 12.98 -20.45
N LEU A 60 -19.44 14.28 -20.26
CA LEU A 60 -19.20 14.91 -18.96
C LEU A 60 -20.42 14.80 -18.04
N TYR A 61 -21.63 15.03 -18.58
CA TYR A 61 -22.87 14.96 -17.80
C TYR A 61 -23.36 13.52 -17.59
N ASN A 62 -22.82 12.53 -18.30
CA ASN A 62 -23.27 11.13 -18.17
C ASN A 62 -23.15 10.60 -16.74
N VAL A 63 -22.03 10.90 -16.08
CA VAL A 63 -21.73 10.50 -14.70
C VAL A 63 -21.41 11.74 -13.86
N VAL A 64 -22.36 12.15 -13.02
CA VAL A 64 -22.21 13.32 -12.15
C VAL A 64 -21.83 12.87 -10.75
N ILE A 65 -20.74 13.45 -10.22
CA ILE A 65 -20.25 13.19 -8.87
C ILE A 65 -20.25 14.50 -8.06
N LEU A 66 -21.11 14.56 -7.04
CA LEU A 66 -21.26 15.71 -6.15
C LEU A 66 -20.60 15.44 -4.81
N ARG A 67 -19.60 16.26 -4.47
CA ARG A 67 -18.79 16.14 -3.24
C ARG A 67 -18.77 17.41 -2.38
N SER A 68 -19.44 18.48 -2.84
CA SER A 68 -19.48 19.77 -2.16
C SER A 68 -20.78 20.54 -2.45
N LYS A 69 -21.10 21.51 -1.56
CA LYS A 69 -22.24 22.42 -1.73
C LYS A 69 -22.08 23.31 -2.97
N ALA A 70 -20.85 23.77 -3.25
CA ALA A 70 -20.55 24.58 -4.42
C ALA A 70 -20.83 23.83 -5.73
N GLN A 71 -20.39 22.58 -5.86
CA GLN A 71 -20.69 21.74 -7.02
C GLN A 71 -22.20 21.54 -7.21
N ALA A 72 -22.93 21.22 -6.14
CA ALA A 72 -24.38 21.03 -6.21
C ALA A 72 -25.12 22.33 -6.58
N LYS A 73 -24.68 23.48 -6.06
CA LYS A 73 -25.24 24.79 -6.42
C LYS A 73 -24.96 25.13 -7.89
N ALA A 74 -23.72 24.99 -8.34
CA ALA A 74 -23.32 25.26 -9.72
C ALA A 74 -24.07 24.37 -10.72
N LEU A 75 -24.16 23.06 -10.45
CA LEU A 75 -24.93 22.15 -11.29
C LEU A 75 -26.43 22.46 -11.25
N GLY A 76 -26.99 22.72 -10.06
CA GLY A 76 -28.39 23.10 -9.94
C GLY A 76 -28.74 24.36 -10.71
N GLN A 77 -27.83 25.35 -10.73
CA GLN A 77 -27.97 26.56 -11.53
C GLN A 77 -27.89 26.25 -13.04
N ALA A 78 -26.85 25.53 -13.48
CA ALA A 78 -26.69 25.16 -14.88
C ALA A 78 -27.91 24.39 -15.44
N LEU A 79 -28.47 23.46 -14.66
CA LEU A 79 -29.67 22.70 -15.02
C LEU A 79 -30.95 23.56 -14.98
N SER A 80 -30.99 24.60 -14.15
CA SER A 80 -32.12 25.53 -14.14
C SER A 80 -32.14 26.45 -15.35
N GLU A 81 -30.95 26.85 -15.83
CA GLU A 81 -30.76 27.67 -17.02
C GLU A 81 -30.93 26.84 -18.31
N ASN A 82 -30.46 25.59 -18.30
CA ASN A 82 -30.58 24.66 -19.41
C ASN A 82 -30.99 23.25 -18.93
N LYS A 83 -32.29 22.98 -18.98
CA LYS A 83 -32.87 21.70 -18.53
C LYS A 83 -32.45 20.51 -19.40
N ASP A 84 -32.10 20.75 -20.67
CA ASP A 84 -31.72 19.69 -21.60
C ASP A 84 -30.42 19.01 -21.17
N LEU A 85 -29.56 19.69 -20.43
CA LEU A 85 -28.36 19.08 -19.84
C LEU A 85 -28.70 17.94 -18.87
N GLY A 86 -29.85 18.03 -18.19
CA GLY A 86 -30.30 17.02 -17.25
C GLY A 86 -30.66 15.69 -17.92
N GLN A 87 -30.99 15.71 -19.21
CA GLN A 87 -31.33 14.49 -19.96
C GLN A 87 -30.11 13.57 -20.17
N PHE A 88 -28.89 14.13 -20.12
CA PHE A 88 -27.65 13.38 -20.27
C PHE A 88 -27.22 12.67 -18.98
N ILE A 89 -27.75 13.09 -17.82
CA ILE A 89 -27.38 12.52 -16.52
C ILE A 89 -28.00 11.13 -16.37
N ARG A 90 -27.14 10.10 -16.42
CA ARG A 90 -27.52 8.69 -16.23
C ARG A 90 -27.10 8.17 -14.87
N LYS A 91 -25.90 8.53 -14.42
CA LYS A 91 -25.38 8.13 -13.11
C LYS A 91 -25.18 9.35 -12.22
N LEU A 92 -25.74 9.32 -11.02
CA LEU A 92 -25.62 10.41 -10.05
C LEU A 92 -25.05 9.86 -8.72
N ARG A 93 -23.88 10.37 -8.32
CA ARG A 93 -23.23 10.07 -7.04
C ARG A 93 -23.23 11.28 -6.13
N VAL A 94 -23.83 11.14 -4.95
CA VAL A 94 -23.96 12.22 -3.96
C VAL A 94 -23.27 11.83 -2.66
N GLU A 95 -22.20 12.54 -2.30
CA GLU A 95 -21.38 12.29 -1.10
C GLU A 95 -21.66 13.28 0.05
N GLY A 96 -22.93 13.55 0.35
CA GLY A 96 -23.34 14.44 1.45
C GLY A 96 -24.73 15.07 1.29
N GLY A 97 -25.10 15.98 2.20
CA GLY A 97 -26.37 16.71 2.14
C GLY A 97 -26.21 18.17 1.67
N TYR A 98 -26.39 18.42 0.38
CA TYR A 98 -26.11 19.72 -0.25
C TYR A 98 -27.29 20.69 -0.35
N GLY A 99 -28.36 20.45 0.41
CA GLY A 99 -29.47 21.40 0.56
C GLY A 99 -30.40 21.47 -0.65
N ALA A 100 -30.99 22.66 -0.86
CA ALA A 100 -32.04 22.89 -1.84
C ALA A 100 -31.67 22.59 -3.31
N PRO A 101 -30.44 22.87 -3.80
CA PRO A 101 -30.06 22.58 -5.19
C PRO A 101 -30.29 21.13 -5.62
N MET A 102 -30.22 20.17 -4.70
CA MET A 102 -30.46 18.76 -5.00
C MET A 102 -31.88 18.48 -5.52
N ASN A 103 -32.89 19.25 -5.10
CA ASN A 103 -34.24 19.11 -5.63
C ASN A 103 -34.30 19.52 -7.10
N THR A 104 -33.64 20.62 -7.46
CA THR A 104 -33.53 21.08 -8.86
C THR A 104 -32.82 20.05 -9.72
N ILE A 105 -31.69 19.54 -9.25
CA ILE A 105 -30.91 18.52 -9.97
C ILE A 105 -31.77 17.28 -10.26
N LEU A 106 -32.42 16.72 -9.24
CA LEU A 106 -33.23 15.50 -9.39
C LEU A 106 -34.47 15.72 -10.28
N ARG A 107 -35.08 16.92 -10.24
CA ARG A 107 -36.21 17.26 -11.12
C ARG A 107 -35.83 17.43 -12.59
N CYS A 108 -34.61 17.90 -12.87
CA CYS A 108 -34.12 18.06 -14.25
C CYS A 108 -33.50 16.76 -14.78
N SER A 109 -33.16 15.80 -13.91
CA SER A 109 -32.41 14.58 -14.25
C SER A 109 -33.29 13.32 -14.12
N LEU A 110 -34.42 13.27 -14.83
CA LEU A 110 -35.37 12.15 -14.73
C LEU A 110 -34.82 10.83 -15.30
N ASN A 111 -33.71 10.91 -16.03
CA ASN A 111 -33.04 9.82 -16.74
C ASN A 111 -32.01 9.04 -15.90
N ILE A 112 -31.91 9.32 -14.59
CA ILE A 112 -30.99 8.66 -13.68
C ILE A 112 -31.33 7.16 -13.59
N SER A 113 -30.42 6.32 -14.08
CA SER A 113 -30.46 4.86 -13.94
C SER A 113 -29.72 4.39 -12.68
N ASP A 114 -28.61 5.04 -12.34
CA ASP A 114 -27.74 4.63 -11.24
C ASP A 114 -27.63 5.75 -10.21
N LEU A 115 -28.10 5.48 -9.00
CA LEU A 115 -28.07 6.44 -7.90
C LEU A 115 -27.14 5.93 -6.81
N PHE A 116 -26.08 6.68 -6.54
CA PHE A 116 -25.21 6.48 -5.38
C PHE A 116 -25.49 7.54 -4.32
N LEU A 117 -25.78 7.11 -3.09
CA LEU A 117 -26.01 7.98 -1.95
C LEU A 117 -25.08 7.62 -0.79
N SER A 118 -24.31 8.60 -0.33
CA SER A 118 -23.64 8.52 0.96
C SER A 118 -24.57 8.98 2.08
N LEU A 119 -24.78 8.12 3.07
CA LEU A 119 -25.48 8.44 4.32
C LEU A 119 -24.54 9.05 5.37
N GLU A 120 -23.29 9.37 5.00
CA GLU A 120 -22.35 10.14 5.83
C GLU A 120 -22.76 11.63 5.88
N ILE A 121 -23.98 11.90 6.37
CA ILE A 121 -24.52 13.26 6.50
C ILE A 121 -23.95 13.90 7.77
N PHE A 122 -23.45 15.12 7.66
CA PHE A 122 -23.00 15.88 8.82
C PHE A 122 -24.13 16.71 9.44
N ALA A 123 -23.99 17.11 10.71
CA ALA A 123 -25.01 17.93 11.38
C ALA A 123 -25.26 19.31 10.73
N SER A 124 -24.30 19.83 9.96
CA SER A 124 -24.39 21.11 9.23
C SER A 124 -24.94 20.96 7.81
N ASP A 125 -25.19 19.73 7.38
CA ASP A 125 -25.69 19.44 6.05
C ASP A 125 -27.21 19.53 6.05
N SER A 126 -27.78 19.78 4.87
CA SER A 126 -29.21 19.81 4.68
C SER A 126 -29.60 18.76 3.66
N THR A 127 -30.49 17.84 4.05
CA THR A 127 -31.00 16.77 3.19
C THR A 127 -32.34 17.15 2.54
N VAL A 128 -32.85 18.36 2.79
CA VAL A 128 -34.19 18.80 2.35
C VAL A 128 -34.39 18.66 0.84
N GLY A 129 -33.40 19.04 0.02
CA GLY A 129 -33.51 18.93 -1.43
C GLY A 129 -33.53 17.47 -1.91
N LEU A 130 -32.73 16.60 -1.28
CA LEU A 130 -32.76 15.16 -1.55
C LEU A 130 -34.11 14.57 -1.17
N CYS A 131 -34.60 14.83 0.04
CA CYS A 131 -35.89 14.30 0.51
C CYS A 131 -37.06 14.70 -0.42
N LYS A 132 -37.03 15.89 -1.01
CA LYS A 132 -38.06 16.36 -1.96
C LYS A 132 -37.87 15.80 -3.37
N GLY A 133 -36.63 15.56 -3.80
CA GLY A 133 -36.32 15.14 -5.16
C GLY A 133 -36.31 13.63 -5.37
N LEU A 134 -35.99 12.81 -4.36
CA LEU A 134 -35.95 11.35 -4.51
C LEU A 134 -37.26 10.74 -5.03
N PRO A 135 -38.46 11.22 -4.64
CA PRO A 135 -39.71 10.70 -5.18
C PRO A 135 -39.96 10.99 -6.67
N VAL A 136 -39.20 11.89 -7.30
CA VAL A 136 -39.43 12.28 -8.71
C VAL A 136 -38.58 11.49 -9.72
N ILE A 137 -37.61 10.72 -9.24
CA ILE A 137 -36.76 9.85 -10.08
C ILE A 137 -37.17 8.39 -9.93
N ASN A 138 -36.65 7.51 -10.78
CA ASN A 138 -36.95 6.09 -10.78
C ASN A 138 -35.75 5.24 -11.25
N PRO A 139 -34.72 5.12 -10.41
CA PRO A 139 -33.46 4.46 -10.79
C PRO A 139 -33.60 2.95 -10.91
N THR A 140 -32.74 2.33 -11.73
CA THR A 140 -32.61 0.88 -11.86
C THR A 140 -31.65 0.27 -10.85
N ARG A 141 -30.66 1.06 -10.40
CA ARG A 141 -29.63 0.66 -9.44
C ARG A 141 -29.49 1.68 -8.33
N LEU A 142 -29.52 1.21 -7.09
CA LEU A 142 -29.26 2.00 -5.90
C LEU A 142 -28.00 1.50 -5.19
N ILE A 143 -27.08 2.43 -4.91
CA ILE A 143 -25.84 2.19 -4.18
C ILE A 143 -25.87 3.04 -2.92
N VAL A 144 -25.83 2.39 -1.75
CA VAL A 144 -25.87 3.10 -0.47
C VAL A 144 -24.54 2.89 0.24
N ARG A 145 -23.91 4.00 0.62
CA ARG A 145 -22.69 3.99 1.45
C ARG A 145 -23.02 4.51 2.84
N ALA A 146 -22.73 3.73 3.87
CA ALA A 146 -22.89 4.11 5.28
C ALA A 146 -21.73 3.60 6.12
N ARG A 147 -21.21 4.40 7.08
CA ARG A 147 -20.13 3.94 7.97
C ARG A 147 -20.68 3.04 9.08
N PRO A 148 -20.05 1.87 9.34
CA PRO A 148 -20.53 0.94 10.36
C PRO A 148 -20.44 1.40 11.82
N TYR A 149 -19.73 2.51 12.15
CA TYR A 149 -19.25 2.74 13.53
C TYR A 149 -19.59 4.09 14.18
N LYS A 150 -20.53 4.88 13.68
CA LYS A 150 -20.94 6.12 14.37
C LYS A 150 -22.39 6.07 14.83
N LYS A 151 -22.58 5.65 16.09
CA LYS A 151 -23.86 5.63 16.83
C LYS A 151 -24.51 7.01 17.06
N SER A 152 -23.93 8.12 16.57
CA SER A 152 -24.54 9.43 16.75
C SER A 152 -25.78 9.56 15.86
N GLU A 153 -26.95 9.66 16.48
CA GLU A 153 -28.22 9.90 15.80
C GLU A 153 -28.16 11.27 15.08
N ASN A 154 -28.01 11.26 13.75
CA ASN A 154 -28.11 12.46 12.94
C ASN A 154 -29.54 12.55 12.39
N LYS A 155 -30.35 13.46 12.95
CA LYS A 155 -31.74 13.70 12.52
C LYS A 155 -31.87 13.91 11.01
N MET A 156 -30.89 14.55 10.35
CA MET A 156 -30.92 14.78 8.90
C MET A 156 -30.63 13.50 8.10
N ALA A 157 -29.78 12.62 8.62
CA ALA A 157 -29.56 11.30 8.05
C ALA A 157 -30.82 10.43 8.18
N SER A 158 -31.45 10.42 9.37
CA SER A 158 -32.73 9.71 9.59
C SER A 158 -33.81 10.19 8.62
N LYS A 159 -34.01 11.51 8.49
CA LYS A 159 -34.98 12.07 7.53
C LYS A 159 -34.69 11.67 6.07
N LEU A 160 -33.41 11.60 5.70
CA LEU A 160 -33.02 11.15 4.37
C LEU A 160 -33.32 9.65 4.17
N VAL A 161 -33.02 8.83 5.17
CA VAL A 161 -33.32 7.39 5.18
C VAL A 161 -34.81 7.15 5.06
N ASP A 162 -35.64 7.88 5.81
CA ASP A 162 -37.10 7.79 5.73
C ASP A 162 -37.60 8.19 4.33
N ALA A 163 -37.14 9.33 3.79
CA ALA A 163 -37.52 9.77 2.45
C ALA A 163 -37.07 8.78 1.36
N LEU A 164 -35.88 8.20 1.50
CA LEU A 164 -35.35 7.17 0.60
C LEU A 164 -36.20 5.90 0.67
N ALA A 165 -36.51 5.42 1.88
CA ALA A 165 -37.36 4.25 2.11
C ALA A 165 -38.75 4.41 1.47
N GLN A 166 -39.38 5.59 1.62
CA GLN A 166 -40.65 5.90 0.96
C GLN A 166 -40.54 5.97 -0.57
N SER A 167 -39.42 6.47 -1.09
CA SER A 167 -39.18 6.55 -2.54
C SER A 167 -38.96 5.17 -3.16
N ILE A 168 -38.22 4.28 -2.48
CA ILE A 168 -37.98 2.89 -2.90
C ILE A 168 -39.27 2.13 -3.18
N LEU A 169 -40.32 2.35 -2.38
CA LEU A 169 -41.62 1.72 -2.60
C LEU A 169 -42.25 2.15 -3.94
N LYS A 170 -41.97 3.38 -4.39
CA LYS A 170 -42.47 3.95 -5.65
C LYS A 170 -41.59 3.62 -6.86
N TRP A 171 -40.32 3.28 -6.66
CA TRP A 171 -39.38 2.99 -7.74
C TRP A 171 -39.61 1.60 -8.33
N ASP A 172 -40.38 1.51 -9.40
CA ASP A 172 -40.70 0.25 -10.08
C ASP A 172 -39.60 -0.30 -10.98
N ARG A 173 -38.59 0.52 -11.30
CA ARG A 173 -37.43 0.10 -12.09
C ARG A 173 -36.28 -0.45 -11.25
N LEU A 174 -36.33 -0.31 -9.92
CA LEU A 174 -35.21 -0.68 -9.05
C LEU A 174 -35.04 -2.20 -8.97
N VAL A 175 -33.99 -2.72 -9.60
CA VAL A 175 -33.68 -4.15 -9.67
C VAL A 175 -32.30 -4.51 -9.11
N THR A 176 -31.41 -3.54 -8.96
CA THR A 176 -30.05 -3.75 -8.43
C THR A 176 -29.81 -2.95 -7.17
N PHE A 177 -29.25 -3.58 -6.14
CA PHE A 177 -28.91 -2.93 -4.87
C PHE A 177 -27.49 -3.27 -4.42
N HIS A 178 -26.67 -2.25 -4.16
CA HIS A 178 -25.36 -2.42 -3.53
C HIS A 178 -25.47 -2.15 -2.03
N CYS A 179 -25.19 -3.19 -1.24
CA CYS A 179 -25.36 -3.28 0.19
C CYS A 179 -24.04 -2.95 0.91
N PRO A 180 -23.99 -1.97 1.83
CA PRO A 180 -22.78 -1.65 2.59
C PRO A 180 -22.51 -2.59 3.80
N GLY A 181 -23.19 -3.75 3.90
CA GLY A 181 -23.10 -4.75 4.97
C GLY A 181 -24.30 -4.81 5.93
N ALA A 182 -24.36 -5.79 6.84
CA ALA A 182 -25.58 -6.15 7.58
C ALA A 182 -25.94 -5.32 8.85
N THR A 183 -25.08 -4.45 9.39
CA THR A 183 -25.09 -4.15 10.84
C THR A 183 -25.43 -2.72 11.32
N ASP A 184 -26.23 -1.91 10.59
CA ASP A 184 -26.58 -0.54 11.06
C ASP A 184 -28.10 -0.25 10.99
N ARG A 185 -28.63 0.50 11.97
CA ARG A 185 -30.05 0.85 12.17
C ARG A 185 -30.67 1.56 10.96
N TYR A 186 -29.91 2.46 10.31
CA TYR A 186 -30.39 3.13 9.09
C TYR A 186 -30.68 2.15 7.95
N ARG A 187 -29.96 1.02 7.96
CA ARG A 187 -30.03 0.03 6.89
C ARG A 187 -31.28 -0.83 7.04
N THR A 188 -31.70 -1.15 8.26
CA THR A 188 -32.90 -1.96 8.51
C THR A 188 -34.15 -1.38 7.84
N THR A 189 -34.37 -0.07 7.91
CA THR A 189 -35.52 0.58 7.25
C THR A 189 -35.45 0.47 5.73
N ILE A 190 -34.28 0.73 5.14
CA ILE A 190 -34.05 0.62 3.69
C ILE A 190 -34.27 -0.84 3.23
N TYR A 191 -33.68 -1.80 3.95
CA TYR A 191 -33.80 -3.22 3.66
C TYR A 191 -35.23 -3.72 3.73
N HIS A 192 -36.00 -3.28 4.73
CA HIS A 192 -37.41 -3.63 4.85
C HIS A 192 -38.22 -3.15 3.65
N CYS A 193 -38.02 -1.89 3.22
CA CYS A 193 -38.71 -1.34 2.05
C CYS A 193 -38.29 -2.02 0.74
N LEU A 194 -37.00 -2.34 0.58
CA LEU A 194 -36.50 -3.11 -0.57
C LEU A 194 -37.11 -4.52 -0.61
N ALA A 195 -37.12 -5.25 0.50
CA ALA A 195 -37.71 -6.58 0.58
C ALA A 195 -39.22 -6.55 0.30
N LYS A 196 -39.92 -5.52 0.80
CA LYS A 196 -41.35 -5.30 0.53
C LYS A 196 -41.63 -5.04 -0.95
N SER A 197 -40.68 -4.45 -1.69
CA SER A 197 -40.86 -4.17 -3.12
C SER A 197 -40.87 -5.43 -3.98
N LYS A 198 -40.21 -6.52 -3.55
CA LYS A 198 -40.13 -7.82 -4.25
C LYS A 198 -39.63 -7.73 -5.71
N ARG A 199 -38.76 -6.78 -6.02
CA ARG A 199 -38.27 -6.50 -7.39
C ARG A 199 -36.78 -6.76 -7.61
N LEU A 200 -36.02 -6.99 -6.54
CA LEU A 200 -34.57 -7.12 -6.66
C LEU A 200 -34.17 -8.39 -7.41
N HIS A 201 -33.23 -8.23 -8.34
CA HIS A 201 -32.61 -9.29 -9.12
C HIS A 201 -31.14 -9.46 -8.77
N THR A 202 -30.45 -8.35 -8.52
CA THR A 202 -29.01 -8.36 -8.22
C THR A 202 -28.76 -7.64 -6.91
N ILE A 203 -28.04 -8.32 -6.02
CA ILE A 203 -27.53 -7.73 -4.78
C ILE A 203 -26.02 -7.82 -4.81
N VAL A 204 -25.35 -6.70 -4.52
CA VAL A 204 -23.89 -6.65 -4.40
C VAL A 204 -23.53 -6.39 -2.95
N VAL A 205 -22.63 -7.19 -2.39
CA VAL A 205 -22.26 -7.20 -0.96
C VAL A 205 -20.75 -7.23 -0.78
N PRO A 206 -20.21 -6.71 0.33
CA PRO A 206 -18.76 -6.64 0.53
C PRO A 206 -18.14 -7.99 0.87
N ASN A 207 -18.87 -8.91 1.52
CA ASN A 207 -18.31 -10.16 2.02
C ASN A 207 -19.34 -11.29 2.11
N ALA A 208 -18.83 -12.48 2.41
CA ALA A 208 -19.55 -13.75 2.52
C ALA A 208 -20.73 -13.67 3.52
N ASP A 209 -20.48 -13.15 4.73
CA ASP A 209 -21.51 -13.00 5.77
C ASP A 209 -22.67 -12.11 5.31
N SER A 210 -22.35 -11.03 4.61
CA SER A 210 -23.35 -10.11 4.04
C SER A 210 -24.15 -10.75 2.92
N ALA A 211 -23.55 -11.67 2.16
CA ALA A 211 -24.23 -12.44 1.11
C ALA A 211 -25.31 -13.33 1.71
N PHE A 212 -24.97 -14.09 2.75
CA PHE A 212 -25.92 -14.97 3.41
C PHE A 212 -27.05 -14.20 4.11
N TRP A 213 -26.71 -13.09 4.76
CA TRP A 213 -27.72 -12.20 5.33
C TRP A 213 -28.68 -11.65 4.25
N ALA A 214 -28.15 -11.24 3.09
CA ALA A 214 -28.95 -10.74 1.98
C ALA A 214 -29.88 -11.83 1.42
N PHE A 215 -29.37 -13.04 1.23
CA PHE A 215 -30.16 -14.19 0.79
C PHE A 215 -31.40 -14.41 1.68
N ARG A 216 -31.24 -14.36 3.01
CA ARG A 216 -32.36 -14.50 3.95
C ARG A 216 -33.30 -13.30 3.95
N THR A 217 -32.76 -12.09 3.85
CA THR A 217 -33.54 -10.85 3.95
C THR A 217 -34.42 -10.60 2.72
N PHE A 218 -33.96 -11.05 1.55
CA PHE A 218 -34.59 -10.81 0.27
C PHE A 218 -35.12 -12.11 -0.37
N ASP A 219 -35.49 -13.09 0.46
CA ASP A 219 -36.04 -14.42 0.07
C ASP A 219 -37.25 -14.33 -0.89
N LYS A 220 -38.06 -13.28 -0.76
CA LYS A 220 -39.25 -13.02 -1.58
C LYS A 220 -38.96 -12.22 -2.86
N CYS A 221 -37.72 -11.82 -3.10
CA CYS A 221 -37.32 -11.14 -4.33
C CYS A 221 -36.91 -12.17 -5.39
N PRO A 222 -37.09 -11.87 -6.69
CA PRO A 222 -36.66 -12.73 -7.79
C PRO A 222 -35.13 -12.61 -8.01
N LEU A 223 -34.35 -12.92 -6.98
CA LEU A 223 -32.90 -12.84 -7.01
C LEU A 223 -32.33 -13.78 -8.08
N LYS A 224 -31.40 -13.25 -8.87
CA LYS A 224 -30.61 -13.98 -9.86
C LYS A 224 -29.15 -14.07 -9.47
N VAL A 225 -28.63 -13.03 -8.80
CA VAL A 225 -27.21 -12.93 -8.43
C VAL A 225 -27.04 -12.24 -7.07
N ILE A 226 -26.21 -12.82 -6.22
CA ILE A 226 -25.61 -12.17 -5.05
C ILE A 226 -24.10 -12.08 -5.29
N GLN A 227 -23.63 -10.91 -5.72
CA GLN A 227 -22.22 -10.66 -6.05
C GLN A 227 -21.44 -10.27 -4.79
N ILE A 228 -20.33 -10.96 -4.52
CA ILE A 228 -19.38 -10.59 -3.47
C ILE A 228 -18.22 -9.80 -4.09
N GLU A 229 -18.07 -8.53 -3.71
CA GLU A 229 -17.06 -7.62 -4.29
C GLU A 229 -15.62 -7.97 -3.84
N TRP A 230 -15.44 -8.43 -2.61
CA TRP A 230 -14.09 -8.67 -2.09
C TRP A 230 -13.63 -10.09 -2.42
N PRO A 231 -12.35 -10.29 -2.78
CA PRO A 231 -11.80 -11.64 -2.92
C PRO A 231 -12.03 -12.38 -1.61
N VAL A 232 -12.74 -13.50 -1.68
CA VAL A 232 -13.00 -14.33 -0.50
C VAL A 232 -11.82 -15.28 -0.36
N PRO A 233 -11.07 -15.23 0.76
CA PRO A 233 -10.05 -16.23 1.05
C PRO A 233 -10.64 -17.65 0.99
N GLU A 234 -9.86 -18.62 0.52
CA GLU A 234 -10.35 -20.00 0.32
C GLU A 234 -10.88 -20.62 1.62
N ASP A 235 -10.25 -20.31 2.76
CA ASP A 235 -10.67 -20.71 4.12
C ASP A 235 -12.00 -20.08 4.57
N TYR A 236 -12.43 -18.99 3.92
CA TYR A 236 -13.75 -18.39 4.14
C TYR A 236 -14.83 -19.01 3.27
N LEU A 237 -14.49 -19.60 2.13
CA LEU A 237 -15.46 -20.32 1.29
C LEU A 237 -16.02 -21.54 2.02
N GLU A 238 -15.20 -22.21 2.82
CA GLU A 238 -15.61 -23.37 3.65
C GLU A 238 -16.64 -23.00 4.72
N LYS A 239 -16.71 -21.73 5.13
CA LYS A 239 -17.65 -21.23 6.15
C LYS A 239 -18.98 -20.80 5.57
N LEU A 240 -19.08 -20.66 4.25
CA LEU A 240 -20.33 -20.32 3.60
C LEU A 240 -21.25 -21.56 3.59
N PRO A 241 -22.57 -21.37 3.80
CA PRO A 241 -23.55 -22.44 3.69
C PRO A 241 -23.81 -22.76 2.21
N LEU A 242 -22.77 -23.22 1.50
CA LEU A 242 -22.82 -23.66 0.12
C LEU A 242 -23.52 -25.03 -0.02
N ASP A 243 -23.87 -25.65 1.10
CA ASP A 243 -24.75 -26.81 1.20
C ASP A 243 -26.20 -26.48 0.83
N ASP A 244 -26.64 -25.21 0.95
CA ASP A 244 -27.90 -24.74 0.39
C ASP A 244 -27.76 -24.55 -1.14
N PRO A 245 -28.38 -25.39 -1.97
CA PRO A 245 -28.22 -25.33 -3.42
C PRO A 245 -28.80 -24.04 -4.02
N THR A 246 -29.79 -23.43 -3.36
CA THR A 246 -30.40 -22.17 -3.80
C THR A 246 -29.42 -21.03 -3.58
N PHE A 247 -28.78 -20.98 -2.41
CA PHE A 247 -27.76 -19.98 -2.13
C PHE A 247 -26.55 -20.15 -3.05
N ALA A 248 -26.03 -21.38 -3.18
CA ALA A 248 -24.90 -21.68 -4.07
C ALA A 248 -25.17 -21.28 -5.53
N ALA A 249 -26.41 -21.47 -6.03
CA ALA A 249 -26.79 -21.06 -7.38
C ALA A 249 -26.81 -19.54 -7.59
N LEU A 250 -27.06 -18.76 -6.54
CA LEU A 250 -27.16 -17.30 -6.59
C LEU A 250 -25.81 -16.59 -6.38
N VAL A 251 -24.92 -17.14 -5.55
CA VAL A 251 -23.68 -16.45 -5.17
C VAL A 251 -22.68 -16.42 -6.32
N ARG A 252 -22.07 -15.25 -6.54
CA ARG A 252 -20.97 -15.05 -7.48
C ARG A 252 -19.83 -14.34 -6.78
N PHE A 253 -18.62 -14.84 -6.98
CA PHE A 253 -17.39 -14.28 -6.41
C PHE A 253 -16.68 -13.46 -7.46
N THR A 254 -16.20 -12.28 -7.09
CA THR A 254 -15.21 -11.56 -7.89
C THR A 254 -13.90 -12.33 -7.75
N ARG A 255 -13.41 -12.98 -8.83
CA ARG A 255 -12.14 -13.73 -8.73
C ARG A 255 -10.99 -12.74 -8.60
N GLU A 256 -9.93 -13.13 -7.89
CA GLU A 256 -8.73 -12.30 -7.79
C GLU A 256 -8.15 -11.96 -9.18
N GLU A 257 -8.31 -12.86 -10.15
CA GLU A 257 -7.95 -12.64 -11.56
C GLU A 257 -8.77 -11.53 -12.22
N ASP A 258 -10.07 -11.43 -11.91
CA ASP A 258 -10.95 -10.38 -12.42
C ASP A 258 -10.55 -9.01 -11.82
N VAL A 259 -10.14 -9.00 -10.55
CA VAL A 259 -9.57 -7.80 -9.90
C VAL A 259 -8.23 -7.43 -10.54
N ALA A 260 -7.35 -8.40 -10.78
CA ALA A 260 -6.04 -8.16 -11.40
C ALA A 260 -6.14 -7.62 -12.84
N ARG A 261 -7.20 -8.01 -13.59
CA ARG A 261 -7.48 -7.49 -14.93
C ARG A 261 -8.08 -6.07 -14.92
N THR A 262 -8.79 -5.70 -13.85
CA THR A 262 -9.49 -4.41 -13.75
C THR A 262 -8.64 -3.31 -13.14
N VAL A 263 -7.56 -3.63 -12.41
CA VAL A 263 -6.54 -2.63 -12.09
C VAL A 263 -5.89 -2.19 -13.41
N PRO A 264 -5.99 -0.91 -13.79
CA PRO A 264 -5.31 -0.43 -14.98
C PRO A 264 -3.82 -0.71 -14.82
N VAL A 265 -3.32 -1.71 -15.55
CA VAL A 265 -1.89 -1.90 -15.65
C VAL A 265 -1.35 -0.57 -16.18
N PRO A 266 -0.32 0.03 -15.56
CA PRO A 266 0.26 1.27 -16.06
C PRO A 266 0.44 1.16 -17.58
N VAL A 267 -0.04 2.17 -18.31
CA VAL A 267 -0.26 2.22 -19.77
C VAL A 267 0.90 1.62 -20.61
N LEU A 268 2.10 1.51 -20.04
CA LEU A 268 3.26 0.85 -20.63
C LEU A 268 3.10 -0.67 -20.90
N ALA A 269 2.16 -1.39 -20.28
CA ALA A 269 2.05 -2.85 -20.47
C ALA A 269 0.97 -3.30 -21.47
N GLN A 270 0.13 -2.40 -21.99
CA GLN A 270 -0.83 -2.73 -23.05
C GLN A 270 -0.21 -2.56 -24.44
N VAL A 271 0.95 -3.20 -24.67
CA VAL A 271 1.32 -3.55 -26.04
C VAL A 271 0.38 -4.70 -26.40
N GLY A 272 -0.63 -4.41 -27.22
CA GLY A 272 -1.59 -5.41 -27.70
C GLY A 272 -0.85 -6.63 -28.26
N SER A 273 -1.48 -7.80 -28.19
CA SER A 273 -0.95 -9.01 -28.84
C SER A 273 -0.59 -8.64 -30.28
N VAL A 274 0.71 -8.54 -30.57
CA VAL A 274 1.17 -8.41 -31.93
C VAL A 274 0.83 -9.75 -32.56
N ASP A 275 -0.19 -9.76 -33.42
CA ASP A 275 -0.46 -10.90 -34.30
C ASP A 275 0.82 -11.12 -35.11
N MET A 276 1.66 -12.04 -34.67
CA MET A 276 2.84 -12.42 -35.43
C MET A 276 2.33 -13.11 -36.70
N PRO A 277 2.68 -12.60 -37.90
CA PRO A 277 2.30 -13.26 -39.13
C PRO A 277 2.85 -14.71 -39.12
N PRO A 278 2.07 -15.69 -39.61
CA PRO A 278 2.51 -17.07 -39.66
C PRO A 278 3.86 -17.15 -40.39
N CYS A 279 4.82 -17.84 -39.78
CA CYS A 279 6.16 -18.01 -40.34
C CYS A 279 6.06 -18.61 -41.75
N LEU A 280 6.65 -17.95 -42.75
CA LEU A 280 6.58 -18.32 -44.18
C LEU A 280 7.24 -19.68 -44.50
N SER A 281 7.95 -20.27 -43.54
CA SER A 281 8.55 -21.60 -43.68
C SER A 281 8.30 -22.45 -42.42
N PRO A 282 7.47 -23.51 -42.50
CA PRO A 282 7.24 -24.41 -41.36
C PRO A 282 8.48 -25.26 -41.00
N SER A 283 9.53 -25.25 -41.83
CA SER A 283 10.81 -25.94 -41.58
C SER A 283 11.93 -25.02 -41.09
N PHE A 284 11.67 -23.72 -40.90
CA PHE A 284 12.70 -22.82 -40.38
C PHE A 284 13.03 -23.17 -38.93
N ILE A 285 14.26 -23.64 -38.69
CA ILE A 285 14.81 -23.85 -37.36
C ILE A 285 15.70 -22.64 -37.02
N PRO A 286 15.27 -21.75 -36.10
CA PRO A 286 16.07 -20.59 -35.73
C PRO A 286 17.49 -21.00 -35.30
N MET A 287 18.48 -20.29 -35.86
CA MET A 287 19.91 -20.49 -35.60
C MET A 287 20.48 -21.84 -36.03
N GLU A 288 19.85 -22.63 -36.91
CA GLU A 288 20.35 -23.97 -37.29
C GLU A 288 21.84 -24.00 -37.66
N ALA A 289 22.29 -23.03 -38.47
CA ALA A 289 23.68 -22.90 -38.93
C ALA A 289 24.68 -22.47 -37.83
N GLU A 290 24.21 -22.00 -36.68
CA GLU A 290 25.08 -21.50 -35.60
C GLU A 290 25.66 -22.62 -34.74
N SER A 291 26.84 -22.36 -34.15
CA SER A 291 27.45 -23.26 -33.18
C SER A 291 26.59 -23.41 -31.90
N GLN A 292 26.72 -24.55 -31.21
CA GLN A 292 25.98 -24.78 -29.97
C GLN A 292 26.32 -23.74 -28.87
N ALA A 293 27.55 -23.23 -28.86
CA ALA A 293 27.96 -22.20 -27.91
C ALA A 293 27.21 -20.88 -28.13
N VAL A 294 27.07 -20.44 -29.40
CA VAL A 294 26.30 -19.24 -29.76
C VAL A 294 24.82 -19.45 -29.43
N LYS A 295 24.25 -20.61 -29.80
CA LYS A 295 22.87 -21.01 -29.44
C LYS A 295 22.65 -20.93 -27.93
N ASP A 296 23.56 -21.47 -27.14
CA ASP A 296 23.48 -21.48 -25.67
C ASP A 296 23.53 -20.06 -25.09
N VAL A 297 24.39 -19.17 -25.60
CA VAL A 297 24.48 -17.77 -25.14
C VAL A 297 23.19 -17.02 -25.44
N VAL A 298 22.63 -17.18 -26.65
CA VAL A 298 21.37 -16.55 -27.03
C VAL A 298 20.23 -17.07 -26.16
N TRP A 299 20.10 -18.40 -26.01
CA TRP A 299 19.05 -18.99 -25.18
C TRP A 299 19.17 -18.63 -23.70
N LYS A 300 20.39 -18.57 -23.15
CA LYS A 300 20.62 -18.07 -21.78
C LYS A 300 20.06 -16.66 -21.60
N ARG A 301 20.29 -15.77 -22.57
CA ARG A 301 19.77 -14.39 -22.51
C ARG A 301 18.24 -14.34 -22.61
N VAL A 302 17.65 -15.16 -23.49
CA VAL A 302 16.18 -15.27 -23.60
C VAL A 302 15.58 -15.80 -22.31
N LEU A 303 16.14 -16.87 -21.74
CA LEU A 303 15.68 -17.49 -20.49
C LEU A 303 15.85 -16.54 -19.29
N TYR A 304 16.93 -15.76 -19.25
CA TYR A 304 17.14 -14.72 -18.26
C TYR A 304 15.97 -13.71 -18.23
N PHE A 305 15.49 -13.26 -19.39
CA PHE A 305 14.33 -12.38 -19.45
C PHE A 305 13.02 -13.12 -19.16
N ALA A 306 12.81 -14.30 -19.74
CA ALA A 306 11.59 -15.09 -19.59
C ALA A 306 11.32 -15.48 -18.12
N MET A 307 12.38 -15.72 -17.34
CA MET A 307 12.27 -16.11 -15.93
C MET A 307 12.22 -14.91 -14.97
N SER A 308 12.24 -13.68 -15.49
CA SER A 308 12.17 -12.44 -14.69
C SER A 308 13.22 -12.44 -13.57
N VAL A 309 14.50 -12.51 -13.94
CA VAL A 309 15.57 -12.58 -12.93
C VAL A 309 15.66 -11.24 -12.17
N PRO A 310 15.56 -11.25 -10.81
CA PRO A 310 15.41 -10.09 -9.94
C PRO A 310 16.42 -8.95 -10.04
N GLU A 311 17.60 -9.11 -10.67
CA GLU A 311 18.49 -7.96 -10.84
C GLU A 311 17.85 -6.85 -11.70
N LEU A 312 16.83 -7.20 -12.50
CA LEU A 312 15.99 -6.25 -13.24
C LEU A 312 14.86 -5.62 -12.40
N GLU A 313 14.56 -6.17 -11.22
CA GLU A 313 13.33 -5.88 -10.46
C GLU A 313 13.59 -5.50 -8.99
N HIS A 314 14.63 -4.71 -8.72
CA HIS A 314 14.99 -4.22 -7.37
C HIS A 314 13.85 -3.54 -6.57
N ASN A 315 12.70 -3.25 -7.18
CA ASN A 315 11.55 -2.59 -6.57
C ASN A 315 10.26 -3.44 -6.51
N LEU A 316 10.26 -4.69 -6.99
CA LEU A 316 9.04 -5.51 -7.08
C LEU A 316 8.98 -6.57 -5.98
N VAL A 317 9.06 -6.12 -4.74
CA VAL A 317 8.53 -6.83 -3.56
C VAL A 317 7.03 -7.17 -3.75
N ARG A 318 6.33 -6.63 -4.77
CA ARG A 318 4.87 -6.72 -4.90
C ARG A 318 4.31 -7.54 -6.08
N LYS A 319 5.11 -8.05 -7.02
CA LYS A 319 4.56 -8.82 -8.15
C LYS A 319 4.72 -10.32 -7.92
N LYS A 320 3.64 -11.09 -8.17
CA LYS A 320 3.68 -12.55 -8.22
C LYS A 320 4.73 -12.92 -9.29
N ILE A 321 5.86 -13.49 -8.87
CA ILE A 321 6.86 -14.02 -9.80
C ILE A 321 6.16 -15.12 -10.64
N PRO A 322 6.17 -15.05 -11.98
CA PRO A 322 5.54 -16.05 -12.80
C PRO A 322 6.13 -17.43 -12.51
N PRO A 323 5.35 -18.53 -12.66
CA PRO A 323 5.86 -19.87 -12.41
C PRO A 323 7.03 -20.16 -13.37
N ARG A 324 8.23 -20.36 -12.81
CA ARG A 324 9.47 -20.62 -13.56
C ARG A 324 9.65 -22.08 -13.96
N LEU A 325 9.00 -23.00 -13.23
CA LEU A 325 9.15 -24.44 -13.43
C LEU A 325 8.77 -24.91 -14.84
N PRO A 326 7.68 -24.42 -15.49
CA PRO A 326 7.34 -24.83 -16.85
C PRO A 326 8.45 -24.59 -17.87
N VAL A 327 9.27 -23.53 -17.70
CA VAL A 327 10.42 -23.24 -18.57
C VAL A 327 11.46 -24.35 -18.52
N LEU A 328 11.73 -24.91 -17.33
CA LEU A 328 12.66 -26.02 -17.15
C LEU A 328 12.16 -27.33 -17.77
N LEU A 329 10.85 -27.46 -17.99
CA LEU A 329 10.22 -28.68 -18.47
C LEU A 329 10.02 -28.71 -20.00
N VAL A 330 10.47 -27.67 -20.72
CA VAL A 330 10.36 -27.59 -22.19
C VAL A 330 11.27 -28.60 -22.89
N SER A 331 12.55 -28.67 -22.51
CA SER A 331 13.54 -29.57 -23.12
C SER A 331 14.76 -29.76 -22.21
N LYS A 332 15.62 -30.75 -22.50
CA LYS A 332 16.90 -30.93 -21.80
C LYS A 332 17.82 -29.71 -21.92
N THR A 333 17.81 -29.04 -23.07
CA THR A 333 18.58 -27.80 -23.30
C THR A 333 18.05 -26.67 -22.43
N PHE A 334 16.73 -26.48 -22.39
CA PHE A 334 16.11 -25.48 -21.53
C PHE A 334 16.40 -25.78 -20.06
N ASN A 335 16.25 -27.03 -19.62
CA ASN A 335 16.60 -27.45 -18.28
C ASN A 335 18.05 -27.05 -17.93
N ARG A 336 19.04 -27.49 -18.72
CA ARG A 336 20.46 -27.19 -18.49
C ARG A 336 20.77 -25.69 -18.46
N LEU A 337 20.18 -24.91 -19.37
CA LEU A 337 20.47 -23.48 -19.51
C LEU A 337 19.71 -22.61 -18.50
N ALA A 338 18.50 -22.99 -18.11
CA ALA A 338 17.67 -22.25 -17.17
C ALA A 338 17.87 -22.64 -15.70
N LEU A 339 18.48 -23.81 -15.40
CA LEU A 339 18.70 -24.26 -14.03
C LEU A 339 19.43 -23.22 -13.16
N PRO A 340 20.50 -22.55 -13.63
CA PRO A 340 21.15 -21.51 -12.83
C PRO A 340 20.21 -20.35 -12.49
N TYR A 341 19.35 -19.93 -13.43
CA TYR A 341 18.38 -18.84 -13.21
C TYR A 341 17.21 -19.25 -12.31
N TYR A 342 16.85 -20.53 -12.33
CA TYR A 342 15.84 -21.08 -11.43
C TYR A 342 16.30 -21.00 -9.96
N TYR A 343 17.54 -21.42 -9.70
CA TYR A 343 18.12 -21.41 -8.35
C TYR A 343 18.70 -20.06 -7.92
N ALA A 344 18.89 -19.12 -8.85
CA ALA A 344 19.52 -17.84 -8.54
C ALA A 344 18.82 -17.06 -7.42
N HIS A 345 17.49 -17.13 -7.34
CA HIS A 345 16.72 -16.38 -6.34
C HIS A 345 15.61 -17.24 -5.77
N LEU A 346 15.80 -17.64 -4.51
CA LEU A 346 14.93 -18.56 -3.80
C LEU A 346 14.08 -17.81 -2.78
N THR A 347 12.82 -18.20 -2.66
CA THR A 347 11.93 -17.74 -1.60
C THR A 347 11.44 -18.94 -0.78
N LEU A 348 11.95 -19.07 0.43
CA LEU A 348 11.66 -20.14 1.36
C LEU A 348 10.47 -19.74 2.23
N ARG A 349 9.28 -20.21 1.87
CA ARG A 349 8.03 -19.81 2.54
C ARG A 349 7.86 -20.41 3.93
N ASN A 350 8.57 -21.50 4.23
CA ASN A 350 8.49 -22.22 5.48
C ASN A 350 9.73 -23.11 5.65
N LEU A 351 9.86 -23.65 6.86
CA LEU A 351 10.91 -24.57 7.28
C LEU A 351 11.09 -25.79 6.34
N ALA A 352 9.98 -26.42 5.94
CA ALA A 352 10.01 -27.60 5.08
C ALA A 352 10.59 -27.31 3.68
N ALA A 353 10.43 -26.08 3.17
CA ALA A 353 11.06 -25.68 1.91
C ALA A 353 12.58 -25.56 2.06
N ALA A 354 13.06 -25.08 3.21
CA ALA A 354 14.49 -24.98 3.49
C ALA A 354 15.11 -26.36 3.69
N GLU A 355 14.47 -27.25 4.45
CA GLU A 355 14.89 -28.66 4.59
C GLU A 355 15.02 -29.36 3.22
N LYS A 356 14.01 -29.20 2.35
CA LYS A 356 14.06 -29.74 0.98
C LYS A 356 15.20 -29.15 0.16
N LEU A 357 15.48 -27.85 0.32
CA LEU A 357 16.60 -27.21 -0.37
C LEU A 357 17.93 -27.76 0.12
N ALA A 358 18.12 -27.91 1.44
CA ALA A 358 19.32 -28.49 2.03
C ALA A 358 19.59 -29.89 1.44
N ALA A 359 18.57 -30.76 1.42
CA ALA A 359 18.67 -32.10 0.82
C ALA A 359 18.95 -32.09 -0.69
N VAL A 360 18.45 -31.09 -1.42
CA VAL A 360 18.75 -30.92 -2.86
C VAL A 360 20.20 -30.50 -3.07
N LEU A 361 20.70 -29.58 -2.25
CA LEU A 361 22.08 -29.08 -2.33
C LEU A 361 23.07 -30.17 -1.92
N GLU A 362 22.79 -30.92 -0.86
CA GLU A 362 23.58 -32.09 -0.45
C GLU A 362 23.77 -33.09 -1.61
N LYS A 363 22.68 -33.36 -2.35
CA LYS A 363 22.73 -34.25 -3.52
C LYS A 363 23.35 -33.61 -4.77
N ASN A 364 23.31 -32.29 -4.88
CA ASN A 364 23.71 -31.53 -6.07
C ASN A 364 24.47 -30.25 -5.69
N PRO A 365 25.69 -30.37 -5.12
CA PRO A 365 26.42 -29.22 -4.59
C PRO A 365 26.79 -28.18 -5.65
N SER A 366 26.83 -28.56 -6.93
CA SER A 366 27.05 -27.65 -8.06
C SER A 366 25.96 -26.58 -8.22
N LEU A 367 24.77 -26.78 -7.62
CA LEU A 367 23.70 -25.79 -7.62
C LEU A 367 23.97 -24.63 -6.65
N GLY A 368 24.73 -24.88 -5.57
CA GLY A 368 25.00 -23.90 -4.52
C GLY A 368 25.61 -22.59 -5.03
N PRO A 369 26.68 -22.62 -5.86
CA PRO A 369 27.25 -21.42 -6.48
C PRO A 369 26.31 -20.62 -7.38
N HIS A 370 25.21 -21.21 -7.85
CA HIS A 370 24.21 -20.50 -8.64
C HIS A 370 23.24 -19.69 -7.78
N ILE A 371 23.09 -20.00 -6.49
CA ILE A 371 22.20 -19.29 -5.58
C ILE A 371 22.81 -17.93 -5.24
N ARG A 372 22.18 -16.86 -5.74
CA ARG A 372 22.57 -15.47 -5.50
C ARG A 372 21.74 -14.82 -4.41
N THR A 373 20.54 -15.31 -4.17
CA THR A 373 19.59 -14.67 -3.25
C THR A 373 18.74 -15.70 -2.55
N VAL A 374 18.65 -15.60 -1.23
CA VAL A 374 17.72 -16.39 -0.42
C VAL A 374 16.89 -15.44 0.42
N TRP A 375 15.58 -15.48 0.20
CA TRP A 375 14.58 -14.78 1.01
C TRP A 375 13.73 -15.78 1.76
N GLY A 376 13.33 -15.50 3.00
CA GLY A 376 12.26 -16.21 3.67
C GLY A 376 12.61 -16.75 5.05
N GLU A 377 11.84 -17.71 5.53
CA GLU A 377 12.00 -18.26 6.88
C GLU A 377 13.14 -19.28 6.92
N LEU A 378 14.35 -18.78 7.23
CA LEU A 378 15.53 -19.62 7.47
C LEU A 378 15.70 -20.03 8.94
N GLY A 379 14.79 -19.62 9.82
CA GLY A 379 14.90 -19.88 11.24
C GLY A 379 13.85 -20.82 11.83
N VAL A 380 14.02 -21.12 13.11
CA VAL A 380 12.99 -21.72 13.97
C VAL A 380 12.26 -20.59 14.74
N MET A 381 10.98 -20.82 15.08
CA MET A 381 10.23 -19.93 15.97
C MET A 381 10.82 -20.00 17.37
N ASP A 382 11.21 -18.88 17.97
CA ASP A 382 11.79 -18.93 19.32
C ASP A 382 11.29 -17.89 20.33
N TRP A 383 10.29 -17.03 20.04
CA TRP A 383 9.83 -16.07 21.06
C TRP A 383 8.32 -15.77 21.03
N LEU A 384 7.66 -16.06 22.14
CA LEU A 384 6.53 -15.29 22.68
C LEU A 384 7.15 -14.18 23.54
N TYR A 385 7.19 -12.95 23.02
CA TYR A 385 7.55 -11.78 23.82
C TYR A 385 6.55 -11.60 24.96
N SER A 386 6.97 -11.96 26.17
CA SER A 386 6.40 -11.46 27.41
C SER A 386 7.47 -10.54 28.00
N GLU A 387 7.58 -9.30 27.49
CA GLU A 387 8.53 -8.29 28.02
C GLU A 387 8.28 -7.98 29.51
N ASP A 388 7.08 -8.27 30.01
CA ASP A 388 6.71 -8.08 31.43
C ASP A 388 7.01 -9.29 32.31
N SER A 389 7.37 -10.44 31.74
CA SER A 389 7.93 -11.54 32.54
C SER A 389 9.42 -11.33 32.69
N GLN A 390 9.82 -10.53 33.68
CA GLN A 390 11.12 -10.65 34.33
C GLN A 390 11.35 -12.06 34.92
N SER A 391 10.43 -13.02 34.75
CA SER A 391 10.74 -14.41 35.06
C SER A 391 11.84 -14.86 34.12
N GLU A 392 12.99 -15.16 34.70
CA GLU A 392 14.12 -15.94 34.17
C GLU A 392 13.70 -17.37 33.78
N ALA A 393 12.54 -17.54 33.14
CA ALA A 393 12.19 -18.78 32.51
C ALA A 393 13.13 -18.92 31.33
N ASP A 394 14.17 -19.74 31.50
CA ASP A 394 15.11 -20.09 30.45
C ASP A 394 14.31 -20.45 29.19
N PRO A 395 14.66 -19.88 28.02
CA PRO A 395 14.04 -20.27 26.77
C PRO A 395 14.12 -21.78 26.66
N VAL A 396 12.97 -22.44 26.50
CA VAL A 396 12.91 -23.90 26.36
C VAL A 396 13.84 -24.24 25.19
N PRO A 397 14.94 -24.98 25.43
CA PRO A 397 15.89 -25.29 24.38
C PRO A 397 15.12 -25.97 23.25
N ILE A 398 15.10 -25.35 22.08
CA ILE A 398 14.61 -26.01 20.88
C ILE A 398 15.51 -27.23 20.71
N SER A 399 14.96 -28.41 21.01
CA SER A 399 15.69 -29.67 21.10
C SER A 399 16.46 -29.95 19.80
N SER A 400 17.80 -29.79 19.84
CA SER A 400 18.81 -30.37 18.94
C SER A 400 18.42 -30.50 17.45
N GLY A 401 17.67 -29.54 16.93
CA GLY A 401 17.23 -29.53 15.55
C GLY A 401 18.44 -29.37 14.63
N HIS A 402 18.50 -30.18 13.58
CA HIS A 402 19.47 -30.02 12.49
C HIS A 402 19.42 -28.58 11.95
N ASP A 403 20.57 -27.91 11.84
CA ASP A 403 20.68 -26.52 11.38
C ASP A 403 20.82 -26.46 9.85
N TRP A 404 19.71 -26.74 9.19
CA TRP A 404 19.55 -26.69 7.74
C TRP A 404 19.93 -25.32 7.15
N ALA A 405 19.88 -24.22 7.94
CA ALA A 405 20.35 -22.92 7.47
C ALA A 405 21.87 -22.93 7.30
N ALA A 406 22.62 -23.46 8.27
CA ALA A 406 24.06 -23.63 8.13
C ALA A 406 24.43 -24.53 6.94
N ASP A 407 23.68 -25.61 6.71
CA ASP A 407 23.94 -26.52 5.58
C ASP A 407 23.74 -25.85 4.22
N ILE A 408 22.64 -25.10 4.05
CA ILE A 408 22.41 -24.31 2.83
C ILE A 408 23.51 -23.25 2.66
N LEU A 409 23.84 -22.52 3.73
CA LEU A 409 24.78 -21.40 3.68
C LEU A 409 26.22 -21.86 3.40
N SER A 410 26.60 -23.04 3.87
CA SER A 410 27.92 -23.64 3.60
C SER A 410 28.15 -23.94 2.12
N GLN A 411 27.07 -24.17 1.35
CA GLN A 411 27.12 -24.53 -0.06
C GLN A 411 26.90 -23.34 -1.00
N THR A 412 26.52 -22.17 -0.48
CA THR A 412 26.11 -21.01 -1.29
C THR A 412 27.18 -19.90 -1.34
N THR A 413 28.36 -20.23 -1.85
CA THR A 413 29.52 -19.30 -1.93
C THR A 413 29.29 -18.07 -2.81
N GLY A 414 28.31 -18.12 -3.72
CA GLY A 414 27.94 -17.03 -4.62
C GLY A 414 26.83 -16.10 -4.11
N LEU A 415 26.45 -16.22 -2.84
CA LEU A 415 25.31 -15.52 -2.24
C LEU A 415 25.55 -14.01 -2.14
N VAL A 416 24.72 -13.23 -2.84
CA VAL A 416 24.77 -11.76 -2.86
C VAL A 416 23.78 -11.15 -1.87
N ASN A 417 22.61 -11.77 -1.70
CA ASN A 417 21.56 -11.29 -0.81
C ASN A 417 21.07 -12.41 0.09
N LEU A 418 21.12 -12.21 1.41
CA LEU A 418 20.44 -13.05 2.39
C LEU A 418 19.46 -12.20 3.17
N GLY A 419 18.20 -12.62 3.26
CA GLY A 419 17.24 -11.87 4.04
C GLY A 419 16.05 -12.68 4.52
N ASN A 420 15.45 -12.24 5.61
CA ASN A 420 14.10 -12.66 5.95
C ASN A 420 13.12 -12.04 4.95
N ASN A 421 12.00 -12.71 4.68
CA ASN A 421 10.93 -12.11 3.86
C ASN A 421 10.63 -10.72 4.44
N PRO A 422 10.63 -9.65 3.62
CA PRO A 422 10.33 -8.32 4.14
C PRO A 422 8.99 -8.42 4.88
N PRO A 423 8.83 -7.77 6.05
CA PRO A 423 7.60 -7.86 6.83
C PRO A 423 6.43 -7.32 6.01
N TYR A 424 5.80 -8.21 5.24
CA TYR A 424 4.72 -7.91 4.30
C TYR A 424 3.46 -7.42 5.01
N ASN A 425 3.43 -7.51 6.33
CA ASN A 425 2.50 -6.83 7.18
C ASN A 425 3.27 -6.27 8.37
N ARG A 426 3.27 -4.95 8.55
CA ARG A 426 3.67 -4.27 9.81
C ARG A 426 2.76 -4.64 11.00
N SER A 427 2.05 -5.76 10.94
CA SER A 427 1.53 -6.38 12.16
C SER A 427 2.74 -6.89 12.91
N LEU A 428 3.20 -6.10 13.88
CA LEU A 428 4.29 -6.33 14.84
C LEU A 428 4.19 -7.67 15.61
N LEU A 429 3.20 -8.51 15.30
CA LEU A 429 2.87 -9.74 16.02
C LEU A 429 3.58 -10.99 15.48
N ARG A 430 4.27 -10.93 14.34
CA ARG A 430 5.11 -12.05 13.88
C ARG A 430 6.53 -11.58 13.66
N MET A 431 7.35 -11.75 14.69
CA MET A 431 8.81 -11.64 14.58
C MET A 431 9.30 -12.66 13.54
N PRO A 432 10.24 -12.27 12.65
CA PRO A 432 10.83 -13.22 11.72
C PRO A 432 11.58 -14.32 12.49
N ARG A 433 11.51 -15.55 11.99
CA ARG A 433 12.27 -16.67 12.57
C ARG A 433 13.77 -16.41 12.42
N GLY A 434 14.55 -16.69 13.46
CA GLY A 434 15.98 -16.41 13.49
C GLY A 434 16.85 -17.59 13.07
N ILE A 435 17.96 -17.33 12.37
CA ILE A 435 19.01 -18.33 12.13
C ILE A 435 19.92 -18.45 13.35
N SER A 436 20.61 -19.58 13.49
CA SER A 436 21.61 -19.74 14.54
C SER A 436 22.81 -18.80 14.30
N TRP A 437 23.60 -18.58 15.35
CA TRP A 437 24.88 -17.89 15.19
C TRP A 437 25.85 -18.65 14.29
N ASP A 438 25.83 -19.98 14.33
CA ASP A 438 26.76 -20.79 13.56
C ASP A 438 26.43 -20.73 12.06
N ALA A 439 25.15 -20.73 11.70
CA ALA A 439 24.68 -20.44 10.35
C ALA A 439 25.11 -19.05 9.86
N PHE A 440 25.03 -18.02 10.71
CA PHE A 440 25.54 -16.69 10.40
C PHE A 440 27.06 -16.70 10.15
N ALA A 441 27.82 -17.36 11.02
CA ALA A 441 29.27 -17.45 10.88
C ALA A 441 29.68 -18.20 9.62
N VAL A 442 28.95 -19.25 9.24
CA VAL A 442 29.12 -19.98 7.98
C VAL A 442 28.85 -19.06 6.79
N ALA A 443 27.74 -18.34 6.77
CA ALA A 443 27.44 -17.39 5.68
C ALA A 443 28.52 -16.31 5.53
N ALA A 444 28.98 -15.74 6.65
CA ALA A 444 30.03 -14.74 6.64
C ALA A 444 31.33 -15.30 6.06
N LYS A 445 31.74 -16.51 6.44
CA LYS A 445 32.96 -17.16 5.94
C LYS A 445 32.86 -17.60 4.48
N CYS A 446 31.77 -18.25 4.10
CA CYS A 446 31.60 -18.85 2.78
C CYS A 446 31.24 -17.82 1.69
N SER A 447 30.49 -16.78 2.07
CA SER A 447 29.89 -15.85 1.11
C SER A 447 30.19 -14.39 1.43
N GLY A 448 30.91 -14.06 2.50
CA GLY A 448 31.15 -12.66 2.89
C GLY A 448 31.89 -11.80 1.87
N SER A 449 32.63 -12.43 0.95
CA SER A 449 33.29 -11.77 -0.19
C SER A 449 32.36 -11.49 -1.38
N THR A 450 31.12 -12.00 -1.38
CA THR A 450 30.11 -11.76 -2.43
C THR A 450 28.82 -11.16 -1.88
N LEU A 451 28.58 -11.31 -0.58
CA LEU A 451 27.39 -10.87 0.14
C LEU A 451 27.36 -9.35 0.25
N GLN A 452 26.38 -8.74 -0.42
CA GLN A 452 26.16 -7.30 -0.45
C GLN A 452 25.04 -6.88 0.49
N HIS A 453 23.99 -7.69 0.62
CA HIS A 453 22.88 -7.43 1.52
C HIS A 453 22.65 -8.59 2.47
N PHE A 454 22.55 -8.29 3.75
CA PHE A 454 22.30 -9.27 4.79
C PHE A 454 21.28 -8.73 5.77
N SER A 455 20.12 -9.37 5.86
CA SER A 455 19.08 -9.13 6.86
C SER A 455 18.88 -10.40 7.65
N ALA A 456 19.33 -10.43 8.90
CA ALA A 456 19.13 -11.60 9.75
C ALA A 456 18.49 -11.24 11.09
N CYS A 457 17.55 -12.09 11.45
CA CYS A 457 17.17 -12.32 12.83
C CYS A 457 18.10 -13.44 13.34
N LEU A 458 18.89 -13.20 14.39
CA LEU A 458 19.74 -14.24 14.98
C LEU A 458 19.20 -14.63 16.34
N LEU A 459 19.17 -15.93 16.61
CA LEU A 459 18.89 -16.46 17.94
C LEU A 459 19.88 -15.87 18.96
N LYS A 460 19.42 -15.62 20.19
CA LYS A 460 20.25 -15.05 21.25
C LYS A 460 21.42 -15.99 21.56
N ARG A 461 22.62 -15.44 21.65
CA ARG A 461 23.83 -16.12 22.12
C ARG A 461 24.47 -15.33 23.26
N ASP A 462 24.98 -16.04 24.25
CA ASP A 462 25.52 -15.39 25.46
C ASP A 462 26.80 -14.62 25.22
N LYS A 463 27.69 -15.09 24.33
CA LYS A 463 28.90 -14.38 23.91
C LYS A 463 29.29 -14.73 22.48
N ALA A 464 29.62 -13.72 21.70
CA ALA A 464 30.13 -13.82 20.33
C ALA A 464 31.33 -12.91 20.10
N SER A 465 32.25 -13.32 19.23
CA SER A 465 33.39 -12.51 18.83
C SER A 465 33.03 -11.56 17.68
N PRO A 466 33.34 -10.26 17.78
CA PRO A 466 33.20 -9.30 16.67
C PRO A 466 34.10 -9.61 15.45
N ALA A 467 35.11 -10.47 15.59
CA ALA A 467 36.05 -10.78 14.51
C ALA A 467 35.36 -11.36 13.25
N ILE A 468 34.18 -11.96 13.40
CA ILE A 468 33.41 -12.51 12.27
C ILE A 468 33.06 -11.43 11.22
N PHE A 469 32.92 -10.17 11.63
CA PHE A 469 32.58 -9.07 10.73
C PHE A 469 33.70 -8.75 9.72
N ALA A 470 34.93 -9.18 9.98
CA ALA A 470 36.05 -9.04 9.03
C ALA A 470 35.82 -9.80 7.71
N HIS A 471 34.99 -10.84 7.72
CA HIS A 471 34.68 -11.60 6.52
C HIS A 471 33.64 -10.92 5.62
N LEU A 472 32.85 -9.97 6.14
CA LEU A 472 31.76 -9.31 5.44
C LEU A 472 32.22 -8.05 4.70
N ASN A 473 33.29 -8.18 3.91
CA ASN A 473 33.96 -7.02 3.31
C ASN A 473 33.21 -6.41 2.12
N GLN A 474 32.29 -7.13 1.46
CA GLN A 474 31.44 -6.60 0.39
C GLN A 474 30.07 -6.10 0.87
N LEU A 475 29.79 -6.17 2.17
CA LEU A 475 28.47 -5.87 2.70
C LEU A 475 28.17 -4.37 2.60
N ARG A 476 27.07 -4.03 1.91
CA ARG A 476 26.58 -2.66 1.67
C ARG A 476 25.31 -2.34 2.45
N LEU A 477 24.45 -3.34 2.69
CA LEU A 477 23.26 -3.22 3.53
C LEU A 477 23.30 -4.29 4.60
N PHE A 478 23.21 -3.87 5.86
CA PHE A 478 23.17 -4.76 7.01
C PHE A 478 21.96 -4.47 7.89
N ASP A 479 21.03 -5.42 7.98
CA ASP A 479 19.85 -5.34 8.82
C ASP A 479 19.96 -6.38 9.95
N TRP A 480 20.02 -5.88 11.17
CA TRP A 480 20.35 -6.62 12.37
C TRP A 480 19.18 -6.69 13.34
N THR A 481 18.82 -7.92 13.71
CA THR A 481 17.84 -8.21 14.76
C THR A 481 18.39 -9.34 15.64
N SER A 482 19.11 -9.02 16.71
CA SER A 482 19.62 -10.03 17.65
C SER A 482 20.05 -9.43 18.99
N LEU A 483 19.75 -10.14 20.08
CA LEU A 483 20.23 -9.83 21.42
C LEU A 483 21.58 -10.50 21.76
N THR A 484 22.30 -10.99 20.76
CA THR A 484 23.63 -11.56 20.96
C THR A 484 24.58 -10.55 21.61
N ILE A 485 25.24 -10.97 22.68
CA ILE A 485 26.22 -10.16 23.40
C ILE A 485 27.59 -10.35 22.76
N PHE A 486 28.24 -9.26 22.42
CA PHE A 486 29.61 -9.26 21.90
C PHE A 486 30.63 -9.11 23.02
N ASP A 487 31.71 -9.91 22.93
CA ASP A 487 32.88 -9.76 23.78
C ASP A 487 33.77 -8.63 23.23
N LEU A 488 33.79 -7.51 23.97
CA LEU A 488 34.53 -6.30 23.60
C LEU A 488 36.01 -6.35 24.02
N ILE A 489 36.47 -7.44 24.65
CA ILE A 489 37.87 -7.62 25.06
C ILE A 489 38.75 -8.02 23.87
N HIS A 490 38.18 -8.70 22.87
CA HIS A 490 38.89 -9.14 21.68
C HIS A 490 39.11 -8.02 20.67
N ASP A 491 40.17 -8.13 19.86
CA ASP A 491 40.47 -7.18 18.78
C ASP A 491 39.27 -7.07 17.82
N ILE A 492 38.58 -5.93 17.90
CA ILE A 492 37.53 -5.58 16.95
C ILE A 492 38.23 -5.13 15.65
N PRO A 493 38.01 -5.84 14.52
CA PRO A 493 38.63 -5.48 13.26
C PRO A 493 38.19 -4.08 12.83
N SER A 494 39.08 -3.10 12.95
CA SER A 494 38.75 -1.68 12.73
C SER A 494 38.28 -1.38 11.29
N ASP A 495 38.65 -2.22 10.33
CA ASP A 495 38.34 -2.15 8.91
C ASP A 495 37.19 -3.07 8.48
N ALA A 496 36.57 -3.80 9.41
CA ALA A 496 35.38 -4.58 9.12
C ALA A 496 34.25 -3.68 8.61
N LEU A 497 33.42 -4.26 7.72
CA LEU A 497 32.25 -3.59 7.13
C LEU A 497 32.60 -2.26 6.43
N SER A 498 33.79 -2.17 5.81
CA SER A 498 34.28 -0.94 5.17
C SER A 498 33.39 -0.41 4.03
N ASN A 499 32.66 -1.31 3.36
CA ASN A 499 31.74 -1.00 2.27
C ASN A 499 30.28 -0.80 2.73
N LEU A 500 30.01 -0.80 4.04
CA LEU A 500 28.66 -0.69 4.59
C LEU A 500 28.09 0.71 4.36
N ILE A 501 26.95 0.80 3.67
CA ILE A 501 26.27 2.06 3.32
C ILE A 501 24.99 2.26 4.14
N ASP A 502 24.21 1.18 4.32
CA ASP A 502 22.90 1.17 4.99
C ASP A 502 22.94 0.19 6.17
N LEU A 503 22.81 0.70 7.39
CA LEU A 503 22.75 -0.09 8.62
C LEU A 503 21.36 0.04 9.23
N ARG A 504 20.71 -1.09 9.51
CA ARG A 504 19.40 -1.14 10.16
C ARG A 504 19.52 -1.98 11.41
N ILE A 505 19.07 -1.45 12.53
CA ILE A 505 19.14 -2.12 13.83
C ILE A 505 17.71 -2.15 14.37
N SER A 506 17.04 -3.28 14.20
CA SER A 506 15.66 -3.45 14.68
C SER A 506 15.60 -3.87 16.15
N CYS A 507 16.60 -4.64 16.60
CA CYS A 507 16.77 -5.08 17.98
C CYS A 507 18.25 -5.47 18.18
N ALA A 508 18.92 -4.90 19.18
CA ALA A 508 20.33 -5.17 19.45
C ALA A 508 20.66 -5.03 20.94
N HIS A 509 21.54 -5.92 21.43
CA HIS A 509 22.22 -5.70 22.70
C HIS A 509 23.17 -4.49 22.61
N PRO A 510 23.37 -3.69 23.68
CA PRO A 510 24.28 -2.52 23.66
C PRO A 510 25.69 -2.82 23.16
N SER A 511 26.26 -3.98 23.53
CA SER A 511 27.62 -4.34 23.13
C SER A 511 27.79 -4.53 21.62
N PHE A 512 26.72 -4.80 20.86
CA PHE A 512 26.79 -4.78 19.39
C PHE A 512 27.02 -3.35 18.86
N ILE A 513 26.26 -2.38 19.39
CA ILE A 513 26.38 -0.96 19.01
C ILE A 513 27.75 -0.41 19.42
N GLU A 514 28.25 -0.81 20.59
CA GLU A 514 29.59 -0.47 21.07
C GLU A 514 30.69 -1.08 20.18
N ALA A 515 30.56 -2.35 19.76
CA ALA A 515 31.49 -2.95 18.81
C ALA A 515 31.53 -2.20 17.47
N LEU A 516 30.37 -1.82 16.93
CA LEU A 516 30.28 -1.01 15.71
C LEU A 516 30.88 0.39 15.88
N SER A 517 30.83 0.96 17.09
CA SER A 517 31.45 2.25 17.41
C SER A 517 32.98 2.19 17.36
N GLN A 518 33.58 1.00 17.49
CA GLN A 518 35.03 0.80 17.37
C GLN A 518 35.50 0.52 15.94
N MET A 519 34.57 0.21 15.02
CA MET A 519 34.85 0.04 13.59
C MET A 519 34.86 1.39 12.87
N LYS A 520 35.59 1.52 11.76
CA LYS A 520 35.71 2.79 11.01
C LYS A 520 34.48 3.13 10.17
N LEU A 521 33.78 2.15 9.60
CA LEU A 521 32.57 2.31 8.78
C LEU A 521 32.63 3.55 7.84
N PRO A 522 33.64 3.67 6.96
CA PRO A 522 33.87 4.89 6.18
C PRO A 522 32.77 5.19 5.15
N SER A 523 32.05 4.17 4.69
CA SER A 523 31.00 4.30 3.66
C SER A 523 29.59 4.50 4.22
N LEU A 524 29.43 4.55 5.55
CA LEU A 524 28.12 4.55 6.19
C LEU A 524 27.40 5.89 5.92
N GLN A 525 26.22 5.81 5.30
CA GLN A 525 25.42 6.97 4.93
C GLN A 525 24.01 6.93 5.52
N ARG A 526 23.46 5.73 5.70
CA ARG A 526 22.07 5.54 6.11
C ARG A 526 21.99 4.68 7.35
N LEU A 527 21.20 5.12 8.31
CA LEU A 527 21.03 4.43 9.58
C LEU A 527 19.56 4.35 9.97
N LEU A 528 19.05 3.15 10.25
CA LEU A 528 17.75 2.93 10.89
C LEU A 528 17.97 2.35 12.28
N LEU A 529 17.47 3.04 13.32
CA LEU A 529 17.61 2.66 14.71
C LEU A 529 16.25 2.43 15.37
N ASN A 530 15.98 1.19 15.72
CA ASN A 530 14.93 0.79 16.65
C ASN A 530 15.58 0.18 17.89
N SER A 531 16.21 1.02 18.71
CA SER A 531 16.87 0.57 19.95
C SER A 531 16.45 1.44 21.12
N ARG A 532 16.20 0.81 22.27
CA ARG A 532 15.91 1.49 23.54
C ARG A 532 17.19 1.91 24.29
N HIS A 533 18.37 1.58 23.76
CA HIS A 533 19.66 1.82 24.42
C HIS A 533 20.26 3.19 24.05
N GLU A 534 19.65 4.26 24.57
CA GLU A 534 19.98 5.65 24.21
C GLU A 534 21.46 5.99 24.35
N ALA A 535 22.12 5.57 25.44
CA ALA A 535 23.52 5.89 25.69
C ALA A 535 24.46 5.29 24.62
N ALA A 536 24.26 4.01 24.27
CA ALA A 536 25.05 3.33 23.25
C ALA A 536 24.80 3.96 21.86
N VAL A 537 23.55 4.29 21.56
CA VAL A 537 23.17 5.00 20.32
C VAL A 537 23.84 6.36 20.21
N VAL A 538 23.80 7.17 21.27
CA VAL A 538 24.45 8.50 21.29
C VAL A 538 25.96 8.36 21.07
N ASN A 539 26.61 7.39 21.72
CA ASN A 539 28.04 7.15 21.53
C ASN A 539 28.36 6.74 20.09
N PHE A 540 27.56 5.85 19.49
CA PHE A 540 27.71 5.47 18.09
C PHE A 540 27.55 6.67 17.15
N LEU A 541 26.53 7.50 17.37
CA LEU A 541 26.31 8.70 16.57
C LEU A 541 27.45 9.71 16.75
N ARG A 542 28.06 9.84 17.92
CA ARG A 542 29.22 10.73 18.10
C ARG A 542 30.42 10.31 17.24
N VAL A 543 30.59 9.01 17.00
CA VAL A 543 31.68 8.48 16.16
C VAL A 543 31.33 8.58 14.68
N HIS A 544 30.09 8.24 14.29
CA HIS A 544 29.72 8.04 12.88
C HIS A 544 28.74 9.06 12.30
N GLY A 545 28.10 9.88 13.14
CA GLY A 545 27.04 10.82 12.77
C GLY A 545 27.45 11.84 11.72
N GLY A 546 28.73 12.25 11.71
CA GLY A 546 29.28 13.13 10.68
C GLY A 546 29.24 12.54 9.26
N LYS A 547 29.06 11.23 9.09
CA LYS A 547 28.99 10.55 7.78
C LYS A 547 27.55 10.36 7.30
N LEU A 548 26.57 10.43 8.21
CA LEU A 548 25.19 10.08 7.93
C LEU A 548 24.50 11.18 7.11
N THR A 549 23.84 10.77 6.04
CA THR A 549 22.95 11.59 5.23
C THR A 549 21.48 11.28 5.50
N GLU A 550 21.15 10.05 5.92
CA GLU A 550 19.79 9.65 6.30
C GLU A 550 19.78 8.94 7.65
N LEU A 551 18.84 9.32 8.51
CA LEU A 551 18.65 8.75 9.84
C LEU A 551 17.16 8.46 10.04
N GLU A 552 16.82 7.20 10.27
CA GLU A 552 15.51 6.78 10.76
C GLU A 552 15.63 6.35 12.22
N TYR A 553 14.80 6.91 13.09
CA TYR A 553 14.83 6.66 14.52
C TYR A 553 13.43 6.34 15.05
N SER A 554 13.29 5.22 15.76
CA SER A 554 12.09 4.92 16.53
C SER A 554 12.00 5.86 17.74
N CYS A 555 11.01 6.75 17.74
CA CYS A 555 10.94 7.88 18.65
C CYS A 555 10.46 7.46 20.06
N TYR A 556 11.35 6.85 20.85
CA TYR A 556 11.11 6.55 22.26
C TYR A 556 11.28 7.79 23.15
N ASN A 557 12.17 8.70 22.76
CA ASN A 557 12.49 9.91 23.50
C ASN A 557 12.58 11.11 22.55
N ALA A 558 11.60 12.01 22.66
CA ALA A 558 11.51 13.20 21.80
C ALA A 558 12.69 14.17 21.97
N ALA A 559 13.33 14.19 23.15
CA ALA A 559 14.44 15.09 23.45
C ALA A 559 15.73 14.73 22.70
N LEU A 560 15.87 13.46 22.27
CA LEU A 560 17.05 13.00 21.56
C LEU A 560 17.16 13.58 20.15
N ALA A 561 16.05 14.06 19.58
CA ALA A 561 16.01 14.61 18.22
C ALA A 561 16.93 15.83 18.06
N ALA A 562 16.94 16.76 19.02
CA ALA A 562 17.85 17.92 19.00
C ALA A 562 19.32 17.50 19.03
N GLU A 563 19.65 16.51 19.86
CA GLU A 563 21.01 15.99 19.99
C GLU A 563 21.46 15.25 18.71
N MET A 564 20.56 14.51 18.05
CA MET A 564 20.83 13.86 16.76
C MET A 564 21.18 14.86 15.66
N ILE A 565 20.42 15.95 15.55
CA ILE A 565 20.71 17.01 14.56
C ILE A 565 22.09 17.62 14.81
N ARG A 566 22.42 17.83 16.09
CA ARG A 566 23.73 18.39 16.48
C ARG A 566 24.89 17.46 16.16
N ILE A 567 24.71 16.15 16.36
CA ILE A 567 25.74 15.13 16.13
C ILE A 567 25.87 14.76 14.64
N CYS A 568 24.80 14.92 13.86
CA CYS A 568 24.73 14.52 12.45
C CYS A 568 24.59 15.75 11.51
N PRO A 569 25.64 16.57 11.32
CA PRO A 569 25.54 17.84 10.59
C PRO A 569 25.26 17.69 9.07
N ASN A 570 25.51 16.50 8.51
CA ASN A 570 25.34 16.21 7.08
C ASN A 570 23.98 15.57 6.74
N LEU A 571 23.08 15.49 7.73
CA LEU A 571 21.79 14.86 7.57
C LEU A 571 20.91 15.64 6.59
N THR A 572 20.44 14.97 5.53
CA THR A 572 19.47 15.51 4.56
C THR A 572 18.07 14.98 4.80
N LEU A 573 17.94 13.77 5.36
CA LEU A 573 16.67 13.14 5.72
C LEU A 573 16.68 12.66 7.18
N LEU A 574 15.73 13.18 7.98
CA LEU A 574 15.45 12.69 9.34
C LEU A 574 14.06 12.06 9.39
N SER A 575 13.99 10.77 9.69
CA SER A 575 12.75 9.99 9.76
C SER A 575 12.46 9.55 11.20
N PHE A 576 11.25 9.78 11.68
CA PHE A 576 10.79 9.35 12.99
C PHE A 576 9.75 8.24 12.82
N ASN A 577 9.97 7.09 13.46
CA ASN A 577 9.03 5.99 13.45
C ASN A 577 8.31 5.91 14.81
N TYR A 578 6.99 6.08 14.80
CA TYR A 578 6.15 6.01 16.00
C TYR A 578 5.42 4.67 16.05
N GLU A 579 5.93 3.78 16.89
CA GLU A 579 5.23 2.55 17.25
C GLU A 579 4.04 2.88 18.19
N GLY A 580 2.86 2.28 17.94
CA GLY A 580 1.70 2.44 18.83
C GLY A 580 0.82 3.69 18.63
N GLY A 581 1.15 4.57 17.68
CA GLY A 581 0.18 5.50 17.09
C GLY A 581 -0.10 6.84 17.81
N SER A 582 0.49 7.06 18.99
CA SER A 582 0.53 8.37 19.64
C SER A 582 1.88 8.59 20.29
N GLY A 583 2.65 9.54 19.79
CA GLY A 583 3.90 9.99 20.40
C GLY A 583 3.96 11.50 20.43
N ASP A 584 4.75 12.03 21.36
CA ASP A 584 5.06 13.45 21.37
C ASP A 584 5.92 13.80 20.14
N PRO A 585 5.73 15.00 19.56
CA PRO A 585 6.58 15.44 18.46
C PRO A 585 8.05 15.52 18.90
N PRO A 586 9.00 15.39 17.97
CA PRO A 586 10.40 15.55 18.30
C PRO A 586 10.67 16.98 18.78
N GLU A 587 11.52 17.14 19.78
CA GLU A 587 11.87 18.45 20.33
C GLU A 587 13.14 18.97 19.64
N PHE A 588 13.03 20.13 18.96
CA PHE A 588 14.16 20.82 18.32
C PHE A 588 14.67 22.03 19.10
N SER A 589 14.16 22.28 20.31
CA SER A 589 14.32 23.55 21.04
C SER A 589 15.69 23.77 21.72
N SER A 590 16.80 23.30 21.14
CA SER A 590 18.13 23.69 21.62
C SER A 590 18.55 25.01 20.95
N GLN A 591 18.75 26.06 21.74
CA GLN A 591 18.93 27.46 21.31
C GLN A 591 20.10 27.74 20.34
N ASN A 592 20.83 26.74 19.81
CA ASN A 592 22.06 26.96 19.05
C ASN A 592 22.33 25.95 17.91
N THR A 593 21.38 25.10 17.50
CA THR A 593 21.67 24.07 16.49
C THR A 593 21.00 24.39 15.15
N VAL A 594 21.74 24.98 14.21
CA VAL A 594 21.27 25.20 12.83
C VAL A 594 21.51 23.94 12.00
N ALA A 595 20.45 23.34 11.46
CA ALA A 595 20.52 22.14 10.64
C ALA A 595 20.73 22.51 9.17
N HIS A 596 21.96 22.88 8.80
CA HIS A 596 22.28 23.44 7.48
C HIS A 596 22.02 22.50 6.29
N SER A 597 22.00 21.19 6.53
CA SER A 597 21.87 20.17 5.48
C SER A 597 20.48 19.53 5.40
N LEU A 598 19.62 19.73 6.40
CA LEU A 598 18.37 18.99 6.51
C LEU A 598 17.35 19.48 5.49
N GLU A 599 16.98 18.60 4.55
CA GLU A 599 16.05 18.91 3.45
C GLU A 599 14.66 18.36 3.70
N LYS A 600 14.56 17.23 4.41
CA LYS A 600 13.32 16.51 4.63
C LYS A 600 13.22 15.94 6.05
N ILE A 601 12.07 16.17 6.68
CA ILE A 601 11.66 15.45 7.90
C ILE A 601 10.54 14.49 7.50
N LYS A 602 10.64 13.23 7.92
CA LYS A 602 9.61 12.21 7.70
C LYS A 602 9.10 11.72 9.04
N VAL A 603 7.79 11.58 9.16
CA VAL A 603 7.12 10.99 10.32
C VAL A 603 6.31 9.80 9.85
N ASP A 604 6.81 8.61 10.18
CA ASP A 604 6.17 7.34 9.92
C ASP A 604 5.37 6.90 11.15
N SER A 605 4.09 6.62 10.96
CA SER A 605 3.24 6.07 11.99
C SER A 605 2.22 5.15 11.33
N THR A 606 2.10 3.93 11.84
CA THR A 606 1.16 2.93 11.32
C THR A 606 -0.30 3.32 11.59
N TYR A 607 -0.55 3.99 12.71
CA TYR A 607 -1.88 4.39 13.14
C TYR A 607 -1.84 5.78 13.74
N TRP A 608 -2.09 6.81 12.95
CA TRP A 608 -2.14 8.15 13.55
C TRP A 608 -3.48 8.43 14.17
N PHE A 609 -3.46 8.54 15.49
CA PHE A 609 -4.49 9.21 16.24
C PHE A 609 -3.80 10.29 17.04
N CYS A 610 -3.76 11.54 16.54
CA CYS A 610 -3.36 12.67 17.36
C CYS A 610 -4.51 12.95 18.33
N PRO A 611 -4.40 12.60 19.62
CA PRO A 611 -5.40 13.01 20.59
C PRO A 611 -5.38 14.55 20.62
N LYS A 612 -6.53 15.18 20.86
CA LYS A 612 -6.59 16.64 21.04
C LYS A 612 -5.57 17.17 22.06
N LYS A 613 -5.19 16.34 23.04
CA LYS A 613 -4.16 16.66 24.03
C LYS A 613 -2.76 16.85 23.43
N GLN A 614 -2.41 16.11 22.36
CA GLN A 614 -1.12 16.24 21.67
C GLN A 614 -1.16 17.30 20.56
N GLU A 615 -2.34 17.73 20.13
CA GLU A 615 -2.48 18.73 19.06
C GLU A 615 -1.73 20.02 19.38
N ALA A 616 -1.74 20.47 20.64
CA ALA A 616 -0.97 21.65 21.08
C ALA A 616 0.55 21.44 21.00
N LYS A 617 1.05 20.24 21.27
CA LYS A 617 2.48 19.93 21.12
C LYS A 617 2.89 19.93 19.66
N TRP A 618 2.07 19.33 18.79
CA TRP A 618 2.29 19.36 17.34
C TRP A 618 2.18 20.78 16.77
N ASP A 619 1.23 21.60 17.26
CA ASP A 619 1.16 23.02 16.93
C ASP A 619 2.48 23.73 17.25
N ALA A 620 3.04 23.51 18.45
CA ALA A 620 4.32 24.07 18.85
C ALA A 620 5.49 23.55 17.99
N PHE A 621 5.50 22.26 17.67
CA PHE A 621 6.49 21.65 16.78
C PHE A 621 6.51 22.31 15.40
N PHE A 622 5.35 22.41 14.74
CA PHE A 622 5.27 23.00 13.40
C PHE A 622 5.60 24.50 13.43
N ALA A 623 5.22 25.22 14.50
CA ALA A 623 5.59 26.62 14.67
C ALA A 623 7.09 26.85 14.92
N ALA A 624 7.79 25.83 15.45
CA ALA A 624 9.24 25.88 15.66
C ALA A 624 10.05 25.59 14.39
N LEU A 625 9.44 25.03 13.34
CA LEU A 625 10.10 24.77 12.05
C LEU A 625 10.22 26.06 11.24
N LYS A 626 11.21 26.89 11.58
CA LYS A 626 11.52 28.16 10.90
C LYS A 626 12.63 27.99 9.87
N SER A 627 12.57 28.80 8.81
CA SER A 627 13.59 28.77 7.75
C SER A 627 14.99 29.16 8.23
N ASP A 628 15.13 29.92 9.32
CA ASP A 628 16.45 30.36 9.81
C ASP A 628 17.22 29.19 10.46
N ASP A 629 16.52 28.35 11.24
CA ASP A 629 17.09 27.17 11.90
C ASP A 629 17.26 25.99 10.91
N PHE A 630 16.45 25.98 9.85
CA PHE A 630 16.39 24.91 8.84
C PHE A 630 16.41 25.48 7.40
N PRO A 631 17.53 26.11 6.97
CA PRO A 631 17.57 26.87 5.71
C PRO A 631 17.34 26.04 4.46
N LYS A 632 17.60 24.72 4.51
CA LYS A 632 17.38 23.78 3.41
C LYS A 632 16.12 22.94 3.54
N LEU A 633 15.37 23.03 4.63
CA LEU A 633 14.17 22.21 4.81
C LEU A 633 13.12 22.61 3.78
N ARG A 634 12.64 21.64 2.99
CA ARG A 634 11.64 21.84 1.93
C ARG A 634 10.41 20.97 2.11
N GLU A 635 10.54 19.86 2.83
CA GLU A 635 9.47 18.88 2.98
C GLU A 635 9.37 18.35 4.41
N VAL A 636 8.15 18.32 4.93
CA VAL A 636 7.78 17.51 6.09
C VAL A 636 6.76 16.49 5.61
N GLN A 637 7.09 15.21 5.67
CA GLN A 637 6.25 14.13 5.19
C GLN A 637 5.62 13.38 6.36
N PHE A 638 4.30 13.20 6.34
CA PHE A 638 3.58 12.38 7.30
C PHE A 638 2.89 11.21 6.60
N ASN A 639 3.30 9.99 6.90
CA ASN A 639 2.72 8.80 6.24
C ASN A 639 1.25 8.58 6.57
N CYS A 640 0.80 9.13 7.69
CA CYS A 640 -0.57 9.07 8.16
C CYS A 640 -1.42 10.28 7.75
N CYS A 641 -0.81 11.32 7.16
CA CYS A 641 -1.53 12.48 6.68
C CYS A 641 -2.50 12.01 5.59
N THR A 642 -3.78 12.36 5.78
CA THR A 642 -4.81 12.16 4.76
C THR A 642 -5.45 13.50 4.51
N TRP A 643 -5.24 14.05 3.31
CA TRP A 643 -5.76 15.36 2.98
C TRP A 643 -7.29 15.36 3.04
N PRO A 644 -7.90 16.31 3.78
CA PRO A 644 -9.34 16.43 3.80
C PRO A 644 -9.83 16.88 2.42
N THR A 645 -10.91 16.23 1.95
CA THR A 645 -11.42 16.47 0.59
C THR A 645 -12.71 17.27 0.55
N SER A 646 -13.39 17.43 1.69
CA SER A 646 -14.58 18.27 1.81
C SER A 646 -14.27 19.55 2.59
N GLU A 647 -14.92 20.64 2.20
CA GLU A 647 -14.78 21.98 2.80
C GLU A 647 -14.82 21.96 4.34
N ARG A 648 -15.79 21.25 4.92
CA ARG A 648 -15.90 21.11 6.38
C ARG A 648 -14.74 20.33 7.01
N LYS A 649 -14.24 19.29 6.34
CA LYS A 649 -13.07 18.55 6.85
C LYS A 649 -11.83 19.43 6.75
N ILE A 650 -11.72 20.23 5.69
CA ILE A 650 -10.62 21.18 5.48
C ILE A 650 -10.59 22.19 6.63
N SER A 651 -11.72 22.83 6.94
CA SER A 651 -11.78 23.84 8.01
C SER A 651 -11.55 23.31 9.44
N LYS A 652 -11.64 21.99 9.64
CA LYS A 652 -11.42 21.33 10.93
C LYS A 652 -10.13 20.53 11.00
N SER A 653 -9.36 20.47 9.92
CA SER A 653 -8.20 19.61 9.83
C SER A 653 -6.96 20.35 10.30
N SER A 654 -6.37 19.86 11.38
CA SER A 654 -5.07 20.34 11.86
C SER A 654 -3.98 20.20 10.78
N TRP A 655 -4.05 19.15 9.94
CA TRP A 655 -3.15 18.99 8.78
C TRP A 655 -3.18 20.18 7.82
N VAL A 656 -4.37 20.73 7.52
CA VAL A 656 -4.49 21.89 6.62
C VAL A 656 -3.88 23.12 7.27
N ARG A 657 -4.17 23.35 8.56
CA ARG A 657 -3.60 24.47 9.32
C ARG A 657 -2.06 24.38 9.36
N TRP A 658 -1.51 23.21 9.67
CA TRP A 658 -0.06 22.97 9.68
C TRP A 658 0.57 23.12 8.31
N ALA A 659 -0.06 22.59 7.26
CA ALA A 659 0.41 22.75 5.89
C ALA A 659 0.43 24.21 5.45
N GLU A 660 -0.60 24.97 5.80
CA GLU A 660 -0.69 26.40 5.46
C GLU A 660 0.35 27.23 6.20
N GLY A 661 0.60 26.95 7.48
CA GLY A 661 1.65 27.60 8.27
C GLY A 661 3.06 27.26 7.81
N LEU A 662 3.35 25.98 7.51
CA LEU A 662 4.65 25.58 6.94
C LEU A 662 4.92 26.22 5.57
N LEU A 663 3.87 26.36 4.75
CA LEU A 663 3.98 26.96 3.42
C LEU A 663 4.39 28.44 3.48
N GLU A 664 4.06 29.16 4.56
CA GLU A 664 4.51 30.55 4.79
C GLU A 664 6.03 30.64 4.98
N HIS A 665 6.67 29.55 5.39
CA HIS A 665 8.12 29.39 5.50
C HIS A 665 8.74 28.65 4.30
N GLY A 666 7.99 28.40 3.22
CA GLY A 666 8.47 27.67 2.05
C GLY A 666 8.62 26.16 2.24
N ILE A 667 8.05 25.60 3.31
CA ILE A 667 8.12 24.17 3.64
C ILE A 667 6.81 23.49 3.24
N ASN A 668 6.88 22.37 2.52
CA ASN A 668 5.70 21.61 2.11
C ASN A 668 5.39 20.51 3.13
N LEU A 669 4.16 20.47 3.64
CA LEU A 669 3.62 19.29 4.31
C LEU A 669 3.07 18.32 3.25
N THR A 670 3.54 17.07 3.25
CA THR A 670 3.15 16.02 2.29
C THR A 670 2.58 14.78 2.98
N ASP A 671 1.76 14.03 2.25
CA ASP A 671 1.27 12.71 2.68
C ASP A 671 2.26 11.57 2.37
N ARG A 672 1.88 10.32 2.65
CA ARG A 672 2.70 9.12 2.35
C ARG A 672 3.16 9.00 0.89
N ASN A 673 2.45 9.61 -0.04
CA ASN A 673 2.76 9.56 -1.47
C ASN A 673 3.55 10.80 -1.93
N GLY A 674 3.96 11.68 -1.01
CA GLY A 674 4.62 12.95 -1.34
C GLY A 674 3.67 14.01 -1.89
N LYS A 675 2.35 13.80 -1.79
CA LYS A 675 1.37 14.77 -2.29
C LYS A 675 1.23 15.89 -1.27
N LYS A 676 1.51 17.12 -1.72
CA LYS A 676 1.38 18.34 -0.90
C LYS A 676 -0.05 18.86 -0.83
N TRP A 677 -0.37 19.58 0.24
CA TRP A 677 -1.58 20.40 0.30
C TRP A 677 -1.57 21.45 -0.81
N ARG A 678 -2.71 21.65 -1.47
CA ARG A 678 -2.94 22.75 -2.40
C ARG A 678 -4.03 23.62 -1.82
N ARG A 679 -3.74 24.90 -1.59
CA ARG A 679 -4.73 25.90 -1.15
C ARG A 679 -5.90 25.86 -2.13
N ARG A 680 -7.11 25.61 -1.62
CA ARG A 680 -8.32 25.69 -2.44
C ARG A 680 -8.76 27.15 -2.45
N LEU A 681 -9.22 27.62 -3.61
CA LEU A 681 -9.85 28.95 -3.73
C LEU A 681 -10.95 29.03 -2.67
N ARG A 682 -10.82 30.04 -1.79
CA ARG A 682 -11.79 30.31 -0.72
C ARG A 682 -13.04 30.97 -1.30
#